data_AF-A0A940BLV7-F1
#
_entry.id   AF-A0A940BLV7-F1
#
_cell.length_a   1.000
_cell.length_b   1.000
_cell.length_c   1.000
_cell.angle_alpha   90.00
_cell.angle_beta   90.00
_cell.angle_gamma   90.00
#
_symmetry.space_group_name_H-M   'P 1'
#
loop_
_entity.id
_entity.type
_entity.pdbx_description
1 polymer ?
#
loop_
_entity_poly.entity_id
_entity_poly.type
_entity_poly.pdbx_seq_one_letter_code
_entity_poly.pdbx_strand_id
1 'polypeptide(L)'
;MTESMKNYMDEVRERVNELLPEVGLPQLSFTQYVLDTMCEKANLGDATSCYATIRNEAQNVMGEIFGYAISLSGETVSLFYTIYEPFDGDEPISVSADKYNQAVNRLQGYYNAAISGRCNEMEPSADDYKICKYIYEHEDDITIVRLFVITNGTIRSNFKTPKQRIKEKTLKFASWDINALYKNTHSGSDHLSVDVDFLDDPDYKEFKIPFIEMVSPVESYKTYIAMLPGKFVFKLYENNNTDLLQSNVRFFKGKNGCNKGIIETLKTKPHRFLAYNNGLTATANEVLTEETDDKQICYIKYIENFQILNGGQTTASIYYAKKWNPDIDLDTVYVQMKLIVLEENIEDFHPLITKYSNTQTKIDPSDYSTNNAFNQKLQELSRSIVAPDTEQKGDITHWYYERVSGQYDQDVNRIKDKPDKNKFKSENPAEKKFDKCELGKVYTSWHQHPDVAINGPQKCYRSFIEEFENKVPDHIFFEDFVAMLIIYRYMEKKNPVFLEFHQLKAQMTIYTLAMLNHVTNGNISLYKIWQNQGLSDNLKNFIDDLSKQLFQRLTVEKPETSTFRDFCKSPKTWEATKKYVLHLDFSAITDDFKSKNEDAVRKSAGNEISDKERKEVEAYGVAFWDGLSKLNGNTFSEMECKTMLQIEQALTSNKQLSQVLVFEAKQMLKKFAESGMAQEDVIALSNKKTIRKEKDSAAMFKRIQKLTDDNWTTVRLLAGRICNESDAKIVKKIAAQKDRSKLKFKQLSVVCRTLDLINDKFKDKIKEAF
;
A
#
# COMPACT_ATOMS: atom_id res chain seq x y z
N MET A 1 19.28 0.54 51.31
CA MET A 1 18.02 1.25 51.04
C MET A 1 18.31 2.74 51.09
N THR A 2 17.83 3.51 50.14
CA THR A 2 18.01 4.97 50.08
C THR A 2 17.03 5.66 51.02
N GLU A 3 17.38 6.82 51.58
CA GLU A 3 16.51 7.70 52.38
C GLU A 3 15.15 7.96 51.70
N SER A 4 15.13 7.93 50.36
CA SER A 4 13.94 8.07 49.53
C SER A 4 12.91 6.95 49.69
N MET A 5 13.34 5.69 49.89
CA MET A 5 12.40 4.57 50.08
C MET A 5 11.72 4.64 51.45
N LYS A 6 12.45 5.09 52.48
CA LYS A 6 11.90 5.30 53.81
C LYS A 6 10.81 6.37 53.81
N ASN A 7 11.08 7.50 53.15
CA ASN A 7 10.08 8.57 52.99
C ASN A 7 8.84 8.07 52.23
N TYR A 8 9.02 7.22 51.22
CA TYR A 8 7.89 6.65 50.50
C TYR A 8 7.05 5.69 51.35
N MET A 9 7.69 4.86 52.20
CA MET A 9 6.97 4.00 53.14
C MET A 9 6.11 4.82 54.12
N ASP A 10 6.62 5.96 54.59
CA ASP A 10 5.87 6.88 55.45
C ASP A 10 4.71 7.54 54.70
N GLU A 11 4.91 7.97 53.45
CA GLU A 11 3.84 8.50 52.59
C GLU A 11 2.71 7.47 52.41
N VAL A 12 3.06 6.21 52.08
CA VAL A 12 2.08 5.13 51.94
C VAL A 12 1.33 4.93 53.26
N ARG A 13 2.00 4.99 54.40
CA ARG A 13 1.37 4.86 55.72
C ARG A 13 0.40 6.00 56.00
N GLU A 14 0.77 7.25 55.69
CA GLU A 14 -0.10 8.42 55.85
C GLU A 14 -1.35 8.30 54.98
N ARG A 15 -1.20 7.99 53.68
CA ARG A 15 -2.32 7.83 52.75
C ARG A 15 -3.29 6.72 53.16
N VAL A 16 -2.77 5.57 53.62
CA VAL A 16 -3.61 4.49 54.12
C VAL A 16 -4.40 4.93 55.35
N ASN A 17 -3.79 5.68 56.27
CA ASN A 17 -4.46 6.20 57.47
C ASN A 17 -5.50 7.29 57.15
N GLU A 18 -5.28 8.11 56.12
CA GLU A 18 -6.25 9.10 55.64
C GLU A 18 -7.53 8.43 55.10
N LEU A 19 -7.38 7.33 54.35
CA LEU A 19 -8.49 6.60 53.74
C LEU A 19 -9.18 5.62 54.71
N LEU A 20 -8.55 5.28 55.83
CA LEU A 20 -9.06 4.29 56.78
C LEU A 20 -10.44 4.62 57.39
N PRO A 21 -10.76 5.88 57.76
CA PRO A 21 -12.07 6.24 58.31
C PRO A 21 -13.23 6.06 57.31
N GLU A 22 -12.96 6.22 56.02
CA GLU A 22 -13.98 6.09 54.96
C GLU A 22 -14.20 4.63 54.54
N VAL A 23 -13.11 3.86 54.48
CA VAL A 23 -13.09 2.52 53.86
C VAL A 23 -13.14 1.38 54.91
N GLY A 24 -12.71 1.63 56.14
CA GLY A 24 -12.87 0.73 57.29
C GLY A 24 -11.89 -0.44 57.40
N LEU A 25 -11.12 -0.77 56.36
CA LEU A 25 -10.14 -1.86 56.35
C LEU A 25 -8.78 -1.38 55.78
N PRO A 26 -7.64 -1.57 56.50
CA PRO A 26 -6.32 -1.14 56.03
C PRO A 26 -5.93 -1.71 54.66
N GLN A 27 -6.26 -2.98 54.40
CA GLN A 27 -6.02 -3.63 53.12
C GLN A 27 -6.79 -2.94 51.99
N LEU A 28 -8.04 -2.56 52.24
CA LEU A 28 -8.89 -1.92 51.23
C LEU A 28 -8.48 -0.45 51.01
N SER A 29 -8.11 0.27 52.08
CA SER A 29 -7.52 1.62 51.99
C SER A 29 -6.23 1.63 51.18
N PHE A 30 -5.34 0.65 51.40
CA PHE A 30 -4.14 0.50 50.59
C PHE A 30 -4.45 0.13 49.14
N THR A 31 -5.47 -0.70 48.90
CA THR A 31 -5.92 -1.02 47.54
C THR A 31 -6.42 0.24 46.83
N GLN A 32 -7.24 1.06 47.47
CA GLN A 32 -7.73 2.31 46.92
C GLN A 32 -6.57 3.25 46.53
N TYR A 33 -5.62 3.49 47.44
CA TYR A 33 -4.43 4.28 47.14
C TYR A 33 -3.65 3.76 45.92
N VAL A 34 -3.44 2.45 45.84
CA VAL A 34 -2.70 1.86 44.72
C VAL A 34 -3.48 1.97 43.41
N LEU A 35 -4.81 1.77 43.42
CA LEU A 35 -5.63 1.95 42.23
C LEU A 35 -5.62 3.41 41.78
N ASP A 36 -5.77 4.37 42.69
CA ASP A 36 -5.75 5.81 42.35
C ASP A 36 -4.43 6.26 41.73
N THR A 37 -3.31 5.63 42.11
CA THR A 37 -1.97 6.01 41.63
C THR A 37 -1.49 5.22 40.42
N MET A 38 -1.93 3.97 40.24
CA MET A 38 -1.42 3.07 39.20
C MET A 38 -2.41 2.83 38.05
N CYS A 39 -3.71 3.09 38.22
CA CYS A 39 -4.74 2.69 37.26
C CYS A 39 -4.55 3.29 35.87
N GLU A 40 -4.25 4.60 35.80
CA GLU A 40 -3.97 5.29 34.54
C GLU A 40 -2.71 4.75 33.87
N LYS A 41 -1.61 4.63 34.62
CA LYS A 41 -0.32 4.13 34.11
C LYS A 41 -0.40 2.69 33.59
N ALA A 42 -1.23 1.87 34.24
CA ALA A 42 -1.45 0.45 33.92
C ALA A 42 -2.57 0.22 32.88
N ASN A 43 -3.19 1.29 32.39
CA ASN A 43 -4.23 1.27 31.38
C ASN A 43 -5.39 0.30 31.74
N LEU A 44 -5.79 0.30 33.02
CA LEU A 44 -6.75 -0.64 33.59
C LEU A 44 -8.22 -0.26 33.34
N GLY A 45 -8.48 0.95 32.81
CA GLY A 45 -9.82 1.50 32.66
C GLY A 45 -10.32 2.10 33.97
N ASP A 46 -11.62 1.95 34.27
CA ASP A 46 -12.19 2.33 35.57
C ASP A 46 -11.97 1.19 36.58
N ALA A 47 -10.98 1.34 37.47
CA ALA A 47 -10.78 0.41 38.57
C ALA A 47 -11.66 0.79 39.78
N THR A 48 -12.26 -0.21 40.40
CA THR A 48 -13.10 -0.06 41.60
C THR A 48 -12.46 -0.82 42.75
N SER A 49 -12.22 -0.16 43.88
CA SER A 49 -11.92 -0.88 45.12
C SER A 49 -13.20 -1.51 45.67
N CYS A 50 -13.16 -2.80 45.99
CA CYS A 50 -14.27 -3.47 46.65
C CYS A 50 -13.75 -4.71 47.38
N TYR A 51 -14.22 -4.92 48.60
CA TYR A 51 -13.87 -6.10 49.36
C TYR A 51 -14.97 -7.16 49.24
N ALA A 52 -14.61 -8.35 48.76
CA ALA A 52 -15.54 -9.46 48.69
C ALA A 52 -14.88 -10.79 48.98
N THR A 53 -15.63 -11.69 49.60
CA THR A 53 -15.19 -13.03 49.96
C THR A 53 -16.26 -14.06 49.61
N ILE A 54 -15.85 -15.13 48.94
CA ILE A 54 -16.68 -16.28 48.60
C ILE A 54 -16.25 -17.46 49.44
N ARG A 55 -17.20 -18.09 50.14
CA ARG A 55 -16.97 -19.26 50.99
C ARG A 55 -17.75 -20.46 50.46
N ASN A 56 -17.25 -21.66 50.70
CA ASN A 56 -18.01 -22.90 50.46
C ASN A 56 -18.95 -23.23 51.65
N GLU A 57 -19.73 -24.30 51.52
CA GLU A 57 -20.64 -24.78 52.57
C GLU A 57 -19.93 -25.04 53.91
N ALA A 58 -18.66 -25.49 53.85
CA ALA A 58 -17.81 -25.72 55.02
C ALA A 58 -17.17 -24.42 55.58
N GLN A 59 -17.61 -23.24 55.16
CA GLN A 59 -17.12 -21.92 55.56
C GLN A 59 -15.65 -21.61 55.19
N ASN A 60 -15.01 -22.48 54.41
CA ASN A 60 -13.69 -22.22 53.88
C ASN A 60 -13.79 -21.16 52.79
N VAL A 61 -12.96 -20.12 52.89
CA VAL A 61 -12.82 -19.13 51.82
C VAL A 61 -12.36 -19.88 50.57
N MET A 62 -13.02 -19.64 49.45
CA MET A 62 -12.66 -20.12 48.12
C MET A 62 -12.10 -18.99 47.28
N GLY A 63 -12.79 -17.84 47.28
CA GLY A 63 -12.41 -16.65 46.53
C GLY A 63 -12.39 -15.40 47.40
N GLU A 64 -11.51 -14.45 47.09
CA GLU A 64 -11.43 -13.18 47.80
C GLU A 64 -10.75 -12.14 46.90
N ILE A 65 -11.29 -10.91 46.91
CA ILE A 65 -10.80 -9.76 46.14
C ILE A 65 -10.88 -8.49 46.99
N PHE A 66 -10.02 -7.51 46.67
CA PHE A 66 -10.01 -6.16 47.24
C PHE A 66 -10.26 -5.06 46.19
N GLY A 67 -10.41 -5.45 44.93
CA GLY A 67 -10.85 -4.58 43.86
C GLY A 67 -10.90 -5.31 42.53
N TYR A 68 -11.40 -4.62 41.52
CA TYR A 68 -11.44 -5.10 40.14
C TYR A 68 -11.35 -3.95 39.13
N ALA A 69 -11.03 -4.29 37.89
CA ALA A 69 -11.13 -3.37 36.75
C ALA A 69 -11.60 -4.12 35.50
N ILE A 70 -12.35 -3.45 34.64
CA ILE A 70 -12.81 -3.99 33.35
C ILE A 70 -12.26 -3.07 32.26
N SER A 71 -11.55 -3.66 31.29
CA SER A 71 -11.05 -2.88 30.15
C SER A 71 -12.20 -2.28 29.34
N LEU A 72 -11.94 -1.15 28.67
CA LEU A 72 -12.94 -0.49 27.80
C LEU A 72 -13.50 -1.39 26.69
N SER A 73 -12.74 -2.39 26.21
CA SER A 73 -13.23 -3.35 25.21
C SER A 73 -14.12 -4.44 25.81
N GLY A 74 -14.11 -4.60 27.14
CA GLY A 74 -14.76 -5.69 27.85
C GLY A 74 -14.04 -7.05 27.79
N GLU A 75 -12.98 -7.16 26.98
CA GLU A 75 -12.30 -8.44 26.76
C GLU A 75 -11.32 -8.83 27.88
N THR A 76 -10.96 -7.87 28.76
CA THR A 76 -10.02 -8.07 29.87
C THR A 76 -10.65 -7.72 31.20
N VAL A 77 -10.57 -8.66 32.14
CA VAL A 77 -10.94 -8.47 33.55
C VAL A 77 -9.69 -8.53 34.42
N SER A 78 -9.54 -7.56 35.32
CA SER A 78 -8.47 -7.50 36.31
C SER A 78 -9.04 -7.66 37.71
N LEU A 79 -8.48 -8.56 38.51
CA LEU A 79 -8.86 -8.79 39.91
C LEU A 79 -7.67 -8.53 40.82
N PHE A 80 -7.90 -7.86 41.95
CA PHE A 80 -6.84 -7.40 42.86
C PHE A 80 -6.94 -8.09 44.22
N TYR A 81 -5.80 -8.56 44.72
CA TYR A 81 -5.65 -9.07 46.08
C TYR A 81 -4.58 -8.30 46.81
N THR A 82 -4.85 -7.91 48.05
CA THR A 82 -3.95 -7.04 48.81
C THR A 82 -3.38 -7.75 50.02
N ILE A 83 -2.05 -7.83 50.07
CA ILE A 83 -1.26 -8.29 51.22
C ILE A 83 -0.68 -7.04 51.88
N TYR A 84 -1.39 -6.52 52.88
CA TYR A 84 -0.94 -5.36 53.65
C TYR A 84 -0.56 -5.79 55.07
N GLU A 85 0.67 -5.50 55.47
CA GLU A 85 1.17 -5.71 56.83
C GLU A 85 1.66 -4.38 57.40
N PRO A 86 1.24 -3.96 58.61
CA PRO A 86 1.76 -2.74 59.21
C PRO A 86 3.29 -2.77 59.25
N PHE A 87 3.91 -1.67 58.85
CA PHE A 87 5.36 -1.54 58.86
C PHE A 87 5.90 -1.68 60.29
N ASP A 88 6.63 -2.78 60.56
CA ASP A 88 7.32 -3.06 61.82
C ASP A 88 8.83 -2.79 61.63
N GLY A 89 9.20 -1.50 61.67
CA GLY A 89 10.57 -1.03 61.44
C GLY A 89 10.76 -0.25 60.13
N ASP A 90 12.03 -0.04 59.76
CA ASP A 90 12.45 0.75 58.59
C ASP A 90 12.60 -0.06 57.30
N GLU A 91 12.26 -1.36 57.32
CA GLU A 91 12.40 -2.26 56.17
C GLU A 91 11.07 -2.87 55.73
N PRO A 92 10.81 -3.00 54.42
CA PRO A 92 9.62 -3.65 53.91
C PRO A 92 9.69 -5.16 54.13
N ILE A 93 8.60 -5.72 54.65
CA ILE A 93 8.51 -7.16 54.97
C ILE A 93 8.55 -7.98 53.68
N SER A 94 9.33 -9.07 53.68
CA SER A 94 9.34 -10.01 52.54
C SER A 94 8.12 -10.92 52.58
N VAL A 95 7.27 -10.85 51.56
CA VAL A 95 6.07 -11.69 51.43
C VAL A 95 6.50 -13.13 51.22
N SER A 96 6.02 -14.07 52.04
CA SER A 96 6.30 -15.50 51.87
C SER A 96 5.64 -16.09 50.61
N ALA A 97 6.24 -17.12 50.02
CA ALA A 97 5.68 -17.82 48.87
C ALA A 97 4.28 -18.40 49.14
N ASP A 98 4.01 -18.85 50.37
CA ASP A 98 2.70 -19.40 50.75
C ASP A 98 1.60 -18.32 50.74
N LYS A 99 1.88 -17.13 51.29
CA LYS A 99 0.95 -15.98 51.24
C LYS A 99 0.68 -15.54 49.80
N TYR A 100 1.71 -15.46 48.96
CA TYR A 100 1.55 -15.12 47.54
C TYR A 100 0.70 -16.16 46.79
N ASN A 101 1.00 -17.45 46.97
CA ASN A 101 0.23 -18.54 46.37
C ASN A 101 -1.22 -18.55 46.86
N GLN A 102 -1.45 -18.23 48.14
CA GLN A 102 -2.79 -18.11 48.69
C GLN A 102 -3.56 -16.97 48.01
N ALA A 103 -2.97 -15.77 47.92
CA ALA A 103 -3.58 -14.62 47.23
C ALA A 103 -3.99 -14.97 45.80
N VAL A 104 -3.10 -15.57 45.02
CA VAL A 104 -3.39 -15.97 43.65
C VAL A 104 -4.47 -17.06 43.56
N ASN A 105 -4.49 -18.02 44.49
CA ASN A 105 -5.56 -19.02 44.54
C ASN A 105 -6.92 -18.41 44.90
N ARG A 106 -6.95 -17.38 45.76
CA ARG A 106 -8.16 -16.64 46.12
C ARG A 106 -8.73 -15.89 44.92
N LEU A 107 -7.89 -15.21 44.17
CA LEU A 107 -8.30 -14.52 42.95
C LEU A 107 -8.93 -15.48 41.92
N GLN A 108 -8.25 -16.61 41.66
CA GLN A 108 -8.76 -17.64 40.74
C GLN A 108 -10.07 -18.26 41.24
N GLY A 109 -10.18 -18.49 42.55
CA GLY A 109 -11.39 -19.01 43.18
C GLY A 109 -12.57 -18.06 43.05
N TYR A 110 -12.33 -16.75 43.13
CA TYR A 110 -13.36 -15.73 42.93
C TYR A 110 -13.90 -15.76 41.50
N TYR A 111 -13.00 -15.69 40.50
CA TYR A 111 -13.38 -15.77 39.09
C TYR A 111 -14.18 -17.04 38.76
N ASN A 112 -13.70 -18.20 39.23
CA ASN A 112 -14.36 -19.49 39.00
C ASN A 112 -15.76 -19.57 39.64
N ALA A 113 -15.97 -18.91 40.78
CA ALA A 113 -17.29 -18.83 41.38
C ALA A 113 -18.22 -17.89 40.60
N ALA A 114 -17.70 -16.77 40.08
CA ALA A 114 -18.47 -15.85 39.26
C ALA A 114 -18.99 -16.51 37.97
N ILE A 115 -18.14 -17.21 37.21
CA ILE A 115 -18.58 -17.97 36.02
C ILE A 115 -19.57 -19.08 36.35
N SER A 116 -19.52 -19.62 37.57
CA SER A 116 -20.47 -20.65 38.03
C SER A 116 -21.85 -20.07 38.40
N GLY A 117 -22.07 -18.76 38.19
CA GLY A 117 -23.37 -18.11 38.42
C GLY A 117 -23.57 -17.60 39.84
N ARG A 118 -22.50 -17.33 40.59
CA ARG A 118 -22.60 -16.81 41.96
C ARG A 118 -23.45 -15.54 42.08
N CYS A 119 -23.48 -14.69 41.06
CA CYS A 119 -24.29 -13.47 41.03
C CYS A 119 -25.80 -13.75 41.19
N ASN A 120 -26.28 -14.94 40.80
CA ASN A 120 -27.69 -15.32 40.90
C ASN A 120 -28.15 -15.50 42.36
N GLU A 121 -27.21 -15.64 43.29
CA GLU A 121 -27.44 -15.85 44.71
C GLU A 121 -27.01 -14.63 45.56
N MET A 122 -26.73 -13.50 44.90
CA MET A 122 -26.26 -12.26 45.52
C MET A 122 -27.36 -11.19 45.50
N GLU A 123 -27.36 -10.32 46.51
CA GLU A 123 -28.18 -9.11 46.46
C GLU A 123 -27.57 -8.09 45.48
N PRO A 124 -28.39 -7.40 44.65
CA PRO A 124 -27.88 -6.40 43.71
C PRO A 124 -27.15 -5.21 44.34
N SER A 125 -27.31 -5.00 45.64
CA SER A 125 -26.64 -3.97 46.45
C SER A 125 -25.23 -4.36 46.89
N ALA A 126 -24.80 -5.62 46.74
CA ALA A 126 -23.46 -6.04 47.10
C ALA A 126 -22.41 -5.34 46.23
N ASP A 127 -21.31 -4.87 46.84
CA ASP A 127 -20.28 -4.07 46.17
C ASP A 127 -19.65 -4.78 44.97
N ASP A 128 -19.55 -6.11 45.04
CA ASP A 128 -18.97 -6.95 43.99
C ASP A 128 -20.02 -7.55 43.03
N TYR A 129 -21.32 -7.24 43.20
CA TYR A 129 -22.38 -7.74 42.33
C TYR A 129 -22.13 -7.38 40.86
N LYS A 130 -21.67 -6.15 40.59
CA LYS A 130 -21.40 -5.67 39.22
C LYS A 130 -20.36 -6.52 38.51
N ILE A 131 -19.22 -6.78 39.15
CA ILE A 131 -18.15 -7.58 38.55
C ILE A 131 -18.52 -9.06 38.48
N CYS A 132 -19.15 -9.60 39.52
CA CYS A 132 -19.59 -11.00 39.52
C CYS A 132 -20.60 -11.27 38.39
N LYS A 133 -21.56 -10.36 38.20
CA LYS A 133 -22.54 -10.43 37.11
C LYS A 133 -21.88 -10.23 35.74
N TYR A 134 -20.95 -9.29 35.62
CA TYR A 134 -20.24 -9.04 34.37
C TYR A 134 -19.48 -10.28 33.88
N ILE A 135 -18.70 -10.92 34.77
CA ILE A 135 -17.96 -12.14 34.47
C ILE A 135 -18.90 -13.28 34.04
N TYR A 136 -20.07 -13.39 34.68
CA TYR A 136 -21.07 -14.42 34.34
C TYR A 136 -21.73 -14.18 32.97
N GLU A 137 -22.15 -12.94 32.68
CA GLU A 137 -22.86 -12.60 31.43
C GLU A 137 -21.95 -12.54 30.20
N HIS A 138 -20.66 -12.24 30.39
CA HIS A 138 -19.69 -12.01 29.31
C HIS A 138 -18.53 -13.02 29.34
N GLU A 139 -18.74 -14.22 29.90
CA GLU A 139 -17.69 -15.23 29.98
C GLU A 139 -17.06 -15.48 28.60
N ASP A 140 -17.85 -15.63 27.55
CA ASP A 140 -17.37 -15.90 26.18
C ASP A 140 -16.55 -14.74 25.60
N ASP A 141 -16.90 -13.51 25.92
CA ASP A 141 -16.23 -12.30 25.42
C ASP A 141 -14.93 -11.99 26.18
N ILE A 142 -14.83 -12.41 27.45
CA ILE A 142 -13.61 -12.27 28.24
C ILE A 142 -12.55 -13.22 27.68
N THR A 143 -11.43 -12.68 27.22
CA THR A 143 -10.31 -13.46 26.67
C THR A 143 -9.09 -13.47 27.58
N ILE A 144 -8.94 -12.43 28.41
CA ILE A 144 -7.78 -12.24 29.30
C ILE A 144 -8.24 -11.98 30.73
N VAL A 145 -7.66 -12.71 31.69
CA VAL A 145 -7.88 -12.50 33.13
C VAL A 145 -6.56 -12.13 33.78
N ARG A 146 -6.46 -10.89 34.29
CA ARG A 146 -5.29 -10.36 35.00
C ARG A 146 -5.50 -10.48 36.51
N LEU A 147 -4.55 -11.12 37.19
CA LEU A 147 -4.60 -11.37 38.63
C LEU A 147 -3.46 -10.59 39.29
N PHE A 148 -3.81 -9.53 40.01
CA PHE A 148 -2.87 -8.63 40.65
C PHE A 148 -2.73 -8.94 42.14
N VAL A 149 -1.49 -9.15 42.59
CA VAL A 149 -1.14 -9.18 44.01
C VAL A 149 -0.44 -7.87 44.37
N ILE A 150 -1.07 -7.06 45.22
CA ILE A 150 -0.56 -5.78 45.68
C ILE A 150 -0.04 -5.94 47.11
N THR A 151 1.13 -5.38 47.42
CA THR A 151 1.68 -5.42 48.77
C THR A 151 2.55 -4.22 49.10
N ASN A 152 2.55 -3.81 50.37
CA ASN A 152 3.52 -2.85 50.91
C ASN A 152 4.84 -3.52 51.35
N GLY A 153 4.98 -4.82 51.12
CA GLY A 153 6.22 -5.58 51.30
C GLY A 153 7.01 -5.76 50.00
N THR A 154 7.97 -6.67 50.01
CA THR A 154 8.75 -7.09 48.84
C THR A 154 8.39 -8.50 48.39
N ILE A 155 8.32 -8.73 47.08
CA ILE A 155 8.08 -10.05 46.50
C ILE A 155 9.36 -10.53 45.82
N ARG A 156 9.78 -11.77 46.09
CA ARG A 156 10.97 -12.33 45.46
C ARG A 156 10.65 -12.76 44.03
N SER A 157 11.54 -12.42 43.10
CA SER A 157 11.44 -12.77 41.67
C SER A 157 11.41 -14.28 41.39
N ASN A 158 11.86 -15.12 42.33
CA ASN A 158 11.96 -16.57 42.15
C ASN A 158 10.70 -17.36 42.53
N PHE A 159 9.57 -16.70 42.80
CA PHE A 159 8.33 -17.41 43.10
C PHE A 159 7.83 -18.16 41.85
N LYS A 160 7.59 -19.46 42.02
CA LYS A 160 7.02 -20.27 40.94
C LYS A 160 5.63 -19.76 40.59
N THR A 161 5.33 -19.71 39.30
CA THR A 161 3.99 -19.39 38.82
C THR A 161 2.96 -20.30 39.48
N PRO A 162 1.93 -19.75 40.16
CA PRO A 162 0.94 -20.56 40.84
C PRO A 162 0.18 -21.45 39.86
N LYS A 163 -0.30 -22.61 40.34
CA LYS A 163 -1.08 -23.54 39.52
C LYS A 163 -2.31 -22.84 38.95
N GLN A 164 -2.43 -22.85 37.62
CA GLN A 164 -3.57 -22.30 36.91
C GLN A 164 -4.82 -23.17 37.12
N ARG A 165 -5.93 -22.53 37.47
CA ARG A 165 -7.24 -23.12 37.78
C ARG A 165 -8.37 -22.55 36.91
N ILE A 166 -8.14 -21.43 36.23
CA ILE A 166 -9.06 -20.88 35.22
C ILE A 166 -8.71 -21.54 33.89
N LYS A 167 -9.70 -22.15 33.23
CA LYS A 167 -9.53 -22.83 31.94
C LYS A 167 -9.93 -21.90 30.80
N GLU A 168 -9.39 -22.16 29.60
CA GLU A 168 -9.80 -21.52 28.33
C GLU A 168 -9.56 -20.01 28.20
N LYS A 169 -9.09 -19.34 29.26
CA LYS A 169 -8.72 -17.92 29.27
C LYS A 169 -7.21 -17.72 29.33
N THR A 170 -6.73 -16.59 28.81
CA THR A 170 -5.32 -16.19 28.98
C THR A 170 -5.14 -15.58 30.37
N LEU A 171 -4.48 -16.33 31.27
CA LEU A 171 -4.15 -15.88 32.62
C LEU A 171 -2.88 -15.04 32.63
N LYS A 172 -2.94 -13.86 33.25
CA LYS A 172 -1.77 -13.02 33.54
C LYS A 172 -1.65 -12.80 35.04
N PHE A 173 -0.49 -13.11 35.60
CA PHE A 173 -0.19 -12.80 36.99
C PHE A 173 0.67 -11.54 37.03
N ALA A 174 0.27 -10.57 37.84
CA ALA A 174 1.01 -9.34 38.04
C ALA A 174 1.17 -9.10 39.54
N SER A 175 2.29 -8.47 39.91
CA SER A 175 2.58 -8.16 41.30
C SER A 175 3.03 -6.72 41.40
N TRP A 176 2.45 -5.96 42.32
CA TRP A 176 2.88 -4.62 42.67
C TRP A 176 3.34 -4.64 44.11
N ASP A 177 4.65 -4.86 44.27
CA ASP A 177 5.32 -4.74 45.56
C ASP A 177 5.78 -3.29 45.78
N ILE A 178 6.34 -3.00 46.95
CA ILE A 178 6.70 -1.62 47.30
C ILE A 178 7.76 -1.02 46.37
N ASN A 179 8.64 -1.84 45.79
CA ASN A 179 9.64 -1.36 44.84
C ASN A 179 8.99 -0.97 43.51
N ALA A 180 8.07 -1.81 43.01
CA ALA A 180 7.31 -1.53 41.81
C ALA A 180 6.44 -0.28 41.97
N LEU A 181 5.79 -0.13 43.13
CA LEU A 181 4.98 1.05 43.45
C LEU A 181 5.84 2.32 43.52
N TYR A 182 6.97 2.28 44.22
CA TYR A 182 7.91 3.40 44.28
C TYR A 182 8.39 3.80 42.89
N LYS A 183 8.88 2.84 42.10
CA LYS A 183 9.40 3.07 40.74
C LYS A 183 8.36 3.71 39.82
N ASN A 184 7.11 3.25 39.87
CA ASN A 184 6.07 3.74 38.97
C ASN A 184 5.38 5.02 39.46
N THR A 185 5.34 5.30 40.77
CA THR A 185 4.78 6.56 41.30
C THR A 185 5.76 7.72 41.21
N HIS A 186 7.05 7.45 41.32
CA HIS A 186 8.10 8.48 41.30
C HIS A 186 8.78 8.64 39.93
N SER A 187 8.39 7.87 38.92
CA SER A 187 8.78 8.14 37.54
C SER A 187 7.92 9.27 36.96
N GLY A 188 8.54 10.23 36.27
CA GLY A 188 7.85 11.25 35.46
C GLY A 188 7.18 10.69 34.20
N SER A 189 6.94 9.38 34.18
CA SER A 189 6.40 8.60 33.07
C SER A 189 4.90 8.39 33.26
N ASP A 190 4.14 8.56 32.19
CA ASP A 190 2.69 8.30 32.15
C ASP A 190 2.36 6.80 31.91
N HIS A 191 3.37 5.93 31.83
CA HIS A 191 3.23 4.50 31.56
C HIS A 191 3.95 3.63 32.60
N LEU A 192 3.55 2.35 32.70
CA LEU A 192 4.25 1.35 33.52
C LEU A 192 5.65 1.05 32.97
N SER A 193 6.65 1.08 33.84
CA SER A 193 8.01 0.68 33.47
C SER A 193 8.04 -0.80 33.09
N VAL A 194 8.55 -1.10 31.90
CA VAL A 194 8.79 -2.48 31.43
C VAL A 194 10.29 -2.72 31.43
N ASP A 195 10.77 -3.55 32.34
CA ASP A 195 12.18 -3.93 32.40
C ASP A 195 12.38 -5.29 31.72
N VAL A 196 13.50 -5.46 30.99
CA VAL A 196 13.85 -6.71 30.30
C VAL A 196 15.18 -7.22 30.82
N ASP A 197 15.14 -8.31 31.59
CA ASP A 197 16.31 -8.91 32.22
C ASP A 197 16.71 -10.21 31.53
N PHE A 198 17.85 -10.23 30.86
CA PHE A 198 18.39 -11.40 30.13
C PHE A 198 19.27 -12.30 31.01
N LEU A 199 19.38 -12.03 32.32
CA LEU A 199 20.18 -12.82 33.25
C LEU A 199 19.29 -13.69 34.13
N ASP A 200 18.33 -13.08 34.81
CA ASP A 200 17.59 -13.74 35.89
C ASP A 200 16.14 -14.09 35.51
N ASP A 201 15.55 -13.38 34.53
CA ASP A 201 14.17 -13.65 34.12
C ASP A 201 14.08 -15.02 33.40
N PRO A 202 13.27 -15.98 33.91
CA PRO A 202 13.13 -17.30 33.29
C PRO A 202 12.61 -17.25 31.85
N ASP A 203 11.87 -16.21 31.48
CA ASP A 203 11.34 -16.04 30.12
C ASP A 203 12.38 -15.49 29.16
N TYR A 204 13.37 -14.74 29.63
CA TYR A 204 14.34 -14.05 28.76
C TYR A 204 15.78 -14.56 28.86
N LYS A 205 16.18 -15.24 29.93
CA LYS A 205 17.55 -15.70 30.19
C LYS A 205 18.17 -16.62 29.12
N GLU A 206 17.34 -17.26 28.32
CA GLU A 206 17.79 -18.12 27.21
C GLU A 206 18.23 -17.31 25.98
N PHE A 207 17.85 -16.04 25.90
CA PHE A 207 18.18 -15.18 24.76
C PHE A 207 19.50 -14.45 25.00
N LYS A 208 20.35 -14.47 23.98
CA LYS A 208 21.56 -13.65 23.89
C LYS A 208 21.41 -12.71 22.71
N ILE A 209 21.27 -11.42 22.98
CA ILE A 209 20.98 -10.40 21.96
C ILE A 209 22.25 -9.61 21.64
N PRO A 210 22.97 -9.96 20.56
CA PRO A 210 24.11 -9.18 20.12
C PRO A 210 23.66 -7.85 19.54
N PHE A 211 24.50 -6.82 19.68
CA PHE A 211 24.19 -5.48 19.20
C PHE A 211 25.39 -4.78 18.57
N ILE A 212 25.10 -3.72 17.81
CA ILE A 212 26.05 -2.70 17.40
C ILE A 212 25.65 -1.39 18.09
N GLU A 213 26.61 -0.75 18.77
CA GLU A 213 26.40 0.51 19.49
C GLU A 213 26.91 1.71 18.68
N MET A 214 26.19 2.82 18.80
CA MET A 214 26.64 4.15 18.43
C MET A 214 26.38 5.10 19.60
N VAL A 215 27.42 5.82 20.00
CA VAL A 215 27.33 6.91 20.99
C VAL A 215 27.37 8.22 20.21
N SER A 216 26.40 9.10 20.46
CA SER A 216 26.39 10.41 19.82
C SER A 216 27.55 11.26 20.37
N PRO A 217 28.37 11.89 19.50
CA PRO A 217 29.51 12.69 19.95
C PRO A 217 29.13 14.11 20.37
N VAL A 218 27.89 14.54 20.10
CA VAL A 218 27.44 15.94 20.30
C VAL A 218 26.24 16.03 21.24
N GLU A 219 25.46 14.96 21.36
CA GLU A 219 24.26 14.90 22.22
C GLU A 219 24.35 13.68 23.13
N SER A 220 23.76 13.75 24.32
CA SER A 220 23.83 12.70 25.34
C SER A 220 22.83 11.55 25.08
N TYR A 221 23.04 10.81 23.99
CA TYR A 221 22.28 9.58 23.73
C TYR A 221 23.12 8.47 23.07
N LYS A 222 22.66 7.24 23.29
CA LYS A 222 23.21 6.01 22.69
C LYS A 222 22.16 5.33 21.82
N THR A 223 22.61 4.64 20.77
CA THR A 223 21.73 3.82 19.92
C THR A 223 22.32 2.42 19.77
N TYR A 224 21.46 1.42 19.99
CA TYR A 224 21.77 0.01 19.82
C TYR A 224 20.97 -0.53 18.63
N ILE A 225 21.66 -1.17 17.68
CA ILE A 225 21.03 -1.94 16.60
C ILE A 225 21.20 -3.42 16.89
N ALA A 226 20.09 -4.16 16.97
CA ALA A 226 20.10 -5.59 17.30
C ALA A 226 19.09 -6.38 16.46
N MET A 227 19.29 -7.70 16.39
CA MET A 227 18.35 -8.62 15.75
C MET A 227 17.65 -9.45 16.83
N LEU A 228 16.37 -9.20 17.04
CA LEU A 228 15.57 -9.87 18.05
C LEU A 228 15.00 -11.19 17.50
N PRO A 229 15.20 -12.33 18.19
CA PRO A 229 14.50 -13.57 17.84
C PRO A 229 12.99 -13.42 17.93
N GLY A 230 12.25 -14.03 16.99
CA GLY A 230 10.79 -13.96 16.96
C GLY A 230 10.14 -14.52 18.23
N LYS A 231 10.75 -15.55 18.83
CA LYS A 231 10.35 -16.09 20.14
C LYS A 231 10.47 -15.07 21.28
N PHE A 232 11.55 -14.27 21.30
CA PHE A 232 11.72 -13.20 22.28
C PHE A 232 10.63 -12.14 22.10
N VAL A 233 10.39 -11.68 20.87
CA VAL A 233 9.35 -10.69 20.56
C VAL A 233 7.95 -11.19 20.93
N PHE A 234 7.69 -12.49 20.72
CA PHE A 234 6.47 -13.15 21.16
C PHE A 234 6.29 -13.08 22.68
N LYS A 235 7.30 -13.52 23.46
CA LYS A 235 7.24 -13.50 24.93
C LYS A 235 7.13 -12.08 25.48
N LEU A 236 7.86 -11.14 24.88
CA LEU A 236 7.82 -9.74 25.27
C LEU A 236 6.40 -9.17 25.19
N TYR A 237 5.66 -9.50 24.12
CA TYR A 237 4.24 -9.11 23.98
C TYR A 237 3.31 -9.93 24.85
N GLU A 238 3.56 -11.24 25.00
CA GLU A 238 2.78 -12.12 25.87
C GLU A 238 2.77 -11.59 27.30
N ASN A 239 3.93 -11.18 27.81
CA ASN A 239 4.12 -10.69 29.17
C ASN A 239 3.54 -9.28 29.32
N ASN A 240 3.91 -8.33 28.45
CA ASN A 240 3.63 -6.91 28.65
C ASN A 240 2.45 -6.34 27.82
N ASN A 241 1.99 -7.03 26.77
CA ASN A 241 0.88 -6.62 25.89
C ASN A 241 0.93 -5.15 25.41
N THR A 242 -0.03 -4.30 25.79
CA THR A 242 -0.05 -2.90 25.36
C THR A 242 0.89 -2.03 26.17
N ASP A 243 1.36 -2.51 27.31
CA ASP A 243 2.14 -1.74 28.28
C ASP A 243 3.57 -1.46 27.74
N LEU A 244 4.01 -2.26 26.76
CA LEU A 244 5.24 -2.04 26.00
C LEU A 244 5.11 -1.00 24.85
N LEU A 245 3.91 -0.47 24.59
CA LEU A 245 3.65 0.47 23.49
C LEU A 245 3.46 1.89 24.04
N GLN A 246 4.11 2.87 23.42
CA GLN A 246 3.80 4.27 23.72
C GLN A 246 2.35 4.61 23.28
N SER A 247 1.66 5.50 23.99
CA SER A 247 0.24 5.88 23.76
C SER A 247 -0.08 6.33 22.32
N ASN A 248 0.92 6.77 21.56
CA ASN A 248 0.80 7.21 20.15
C ASN A 248 1.07 6.11 19.11
N VAL A 249 1.39 4.89 19.53
CA VAL A 249 1.65 3.76 18.62
C VAL A 249 0.33 3.13 18.18
N ARG A 250 0.19 2.91 16.88
CA ARG A 250 -1.01 2.28 16.31
C ARG A 250 -1.18 0.86 16.87
N PHE A 251 -2.24 0.67 17.65
CA PHE A 251 -2.68 -0.65 18.11
C PHE A 251 -2.94 -1.61 16.96
N PHE A 252 -2.88 -2.91 17.27
CA PHE A 252 -3.22 -3.97 16.35
C PHE A 252 -4.70 -3.90 15.97
N LYS A 253 -5.00 -3.76 14.67
CA LYS A 253 -6.38 -3.62 14.14
C LYS A 253 -6.91 -4.90 13.48
N GLY A 254 -6.50 -6.07 13.98
CA GLY A 254 -6.90 -7.37 13.41
C GLY A 254 -6.18 -7.73 12.09
N LYS A 255 -6.77 -8.64 11.30
CA LYS A 255 -6.21 -9.21 10.05
C LYS A 255 -6.31 -8.28 8.82
N ASN A 256 -6.24 -6.96 9.00
CA ASN A 256 -6.48 -5.99 7.93
C ASN A 256 -5.22 -5.22 7.52
N GLY A 257 -5.16 -4.80 6.25
CA GLY A 257 -4.09 -3.91 5.74
C GLY A 257 -2.69 -4.51 5.85
N CYS A 258 -1.75 -3.76 6.45
CA CYS A 258 -0.33 -4.16 6.60
C CYS A 258 -0.18 -5.46 7.41
N ASN A 259 -1.03 -5.68 8.42
CA ASN A 259 -1.00 -6.88 9.26
C ASN A 259 -1.18 -8.16 8.45
N LYS A 260 -1.95 -8.12 7.35
CA LYS A 260 -2.13 -9.28 6.47
C LYS A 260 -0.81 -9.72 5.84
N GLY A 261 0.02 -8.78 5.39
CA GLY A 261 1.32 -9.09 4.78
C GLY A 261 2.32 -9.68 5.79
N ILE A 262 2.33 -9.13 7.02
CA ILE A 262 3.17 -9.63 8.11
C ILE A 262 2.78 -11.06 8.48
N ILE A 263 1.48 -11.30 8.70
CA ILE A 263 0.95 -12.63 9.04
C ILE A 263 1.20 -13.63 7.90
N GLU A 264 1.04 -13.22 6.65
CA GLU A 264 1.30 -14.09 5.49
C GLU A 264 2.78 -14.48 5.41
N THR A 265 3.69 -13.55 5.70
CA THR A 265 5.13 -13.84 5.75
C THR A 265 5.45 -14.86 6.84
N LEU A 266 4.89 -14.70 8.05
CA LEU A 266 5.05 -15.66 9.15
C LEU A 266 4.58 -17.06 8.78
N LYS A 267 3.46 -17.16 8.05
CA LYS A 267 2.88 -18.45 7.66
C LYS A 267 3.64 -19.15 6.53
N THR A 268 4.05 -18.39 5.51
CA THR A 268 4.54 -18.98 4.26
C THR A 268 6.05 -18.96 4.13
N LYS A 269 6.71 -17.93 4.68
CA LYS A 269 8.16 -17.67 4.50
C LYS A 269 8.77 -17.04 5.77
N PRO A 270 8.69 -17.70 6.95
CA PRO A 270 9.16 -17.13 8.22
C PRO A 270 10.65 -16.74 8.18
N HIS A 271 11.49 -17.53 7.53
CA HIS A 271 12.92 -17.25 7.31
C HIS A 271 13.22 -15.93 6.55
N ARG A 272 12.23 -15.33 5.88
CA ARG A 272 12.38 -14.04 5.17
C ARG A 272 11.85 -12.86 5.97
N PHE A 273 11.40 -13.07 7.21
CA PHE A 273 10.70 -12.05 7.98
C PHE A 273 11.52 -10.77 8.13
N LEU A 274 12.81 -10.91 8.48
CA LEU A 274 13.75 -9.81 8.63
C LEU A 274 13.90 -8.97 7.35
N ALA A 275 13.83 -9.60 6.18
CA ALA A 275 14.01 -8.94 4.89
C ALA A 275 12.72 -8.27 4.37
N TYR A 276 11.55 -8.81 4.74
CA TYR A 276 10.26 -8.40 4.16
C TYR A 276 9.48 -7.41 5.03
N ASN A 277 9.72 -7.40 6.33
CA ASN A 277 8.91 -6.64 7.28
C ASN A 277 9.74 -5.59 8.01
N ASN A 278 9.10 -4.49 8.36
CA ASN A 278 9.74 -3.43 9.13
C ASN A 278 10.07 -3.92 10.55
N GLY A 279 11.22 -3.46 11.05
CA GLY A 279 11.68 -3.70 12.40
C GLY A 279 10.93 -2.89 13.47
N LEU A 280 11.55 -2.79 14.65
CA LEU A 280 11.08 -2.04 15.81
C LEU A 280 11.99 -0.83 16.03
N THR A 281 11.39 0.32 16.37
CA THR A 281 12.11 1.41 17.03
C THR A 281 11.65 1.46 18.47
N ALA A 282 12.59 1.40 19.39
CA ALA A 282 12.33 1.39 20.82
C ALA A 282 13.19 2.43 21.55
N THR A 283 12.79 2.76 22.78
CA THR A 283 13.54 3.60 23.72
C THR A 283 13.68 2.90 25.06
N ALA A 284 14.69 3.28 25.84
CA ALA A 284 14.95 2.79 27.19
C ALA A 284 15.66 3.87 28.02
N ASN A 285 15.58 3.75 29.34
CA ASN A 285 16.30 4.63 30.26
C ASN A 285 17.77 4.22 30.38
N GLU A 286 18.02 2.92 30.49
CA GLU A 286 19.35 2.37 30.65
C GLU A 286 19.46 1.01 29.96
N VAL A 287 20.66 0.69 29.47
CA VAL A 287 20.99 -0.62 28.93
C VAL A 287 22.30 -1.09 29.55
N LEU A 288 22.27 -2.26 30.21
CA LEU A 288 23.47 -2.93 30.70
C LEU A 288 23.92 -3.99 29.70
N THR A 289 25.23 -4.11 29.51
CA THR A 289 25.82 -4.96 28.47
C THR A 289 26.89 -5.90 29.05
N GLU A 290 27.19 -6.97 28.32
CA GLU A 290 28.31 -7.88 28.59
C GLU A 290 29.18 -8.04 27.36
N GLU A 291 30.49 -7.99 27.56
CA GLU A 291 31.47 -8.35 26.53
C GLU A 291 31.83 -9.83 26.68
N THR A 292 32.05 -10.52 25.56
CA THR A 292 32.70 -11.83 25.55
C THR A 292 34.17 -11.71 25.97
N ASP A 293 34.76 -12.80 26.46
CA ASP A 293 36.16 -12.84 26.91
C ASP A 293 37.17 -12.40 25.82
N ASP A 294 36.83 -12.62 24.55
CA ASP A 294 37.62 -12.21 23.38
C ASP A 294 37.34 -10.77 22.91
N LYS A 295 36.41 -10.06 23.57
CA LYS A 295 35.94 -8.69 23.27
C LYS A 295 35.40 -8.49 21.85
N GLN A 296 35.01 -9.57 21.17
CA GLN A 296 34.50 -9.48 19.80
C GLN A 296 32.99 -9.27 19.72
N ILE A 297 32.24 -9.70 20.74
CA ILE A 297 30.78 -9.65 20.75
C ILE A 297 30.29 -9.05 22.06
N CYS A 298 29.36 -8.11 21.96
CA CYS A 298 28.66 -7.55 23.12
C CYS A 298 27.20 -8.01 23.11
N TYR A 299 26.70 -8.44 24.27
CA TYR A 299 25.30 -8.83 24.47
C TYR A 299 24.58 -7.87 25.42
N ILE A 300 23.29 -7.67 25.21
CA ILE A 300 22.43 -6.97 26.17
C ILE A 300 22.16 -7.89 27.36
N LYS A 301 22.39 -7.37 28.58
CA LYS A 301 22.07 -8.03 29.86
C LYS A 301 20.74 -7.56 30.42
N TYR A 302 20.49 -6.26 30.33
CA TYR A 302 19.34 -5.64 30.96
C TYR A 302 18.92 -4.40 30.17
N ILE A 303 17.62 -4.17 30.07
CA ILE A 303 17.05 -2.95 29.51
C ILE A 303 16.06 -2.39 30.52
N GLU A 304 16.30 -1.17 30.98
CA GLU A 304 15.38 -0.46 31.86
C GLU A 304 14.34 0.32 31.07
N ASN A 305 13.06 0.17 31.43
CA ASN A 305 11.95 0.92 30.86
C ASN A 305 11.89 0.83 29.31
N PHE A 306 11.93 -0.39 28.79
CA PHE A 306 11.83 -0.68 27.36
C PHE A 306 10.46 -0.30 26.80
N GLN A 307 10.45 0.58 25.80
CA GLN A 307 9.22 0.99 25.12
C GLN A 307 9.35 0.96 23.61
N ILE A 308 8.33 0.44 22.93
CA ILE A 308 8.24 0.48 21.47
C ILE A 308 7.57 1.79 21.04
N LEU A 309 8.30 2.57 20.23
CA LEU A 309 7.85 3.82 19.59
C LEU A 309 7.31 3.58 18.17
N ASN A 310 7.84 2.57 17.47
CA ASN A 310 7.35 2.12 16.16
C ASN A 310 7.52 0.60 16.04
N GLY A 311 6.54 -0.07 15.43
CA GLY A 311 6.56 -1.52 15.25
C GLY A 311 5.54 -2.28 16.12
N GLY A 312 4.65 -1.61 16.84
CA GLY A 312 3.60 -2.26 17.64
C GLY A 312 2.73 -3.24 16.82
N GLN A 313 2.47 -2.94 15.55
CA GLN A 313 1.78 -3.86 14.63
C GLN A 313 2.60 -5.11 14.31
N THR A 314 3.93 -4.98 14.12
CA THR A 314 4.84 -6.10 13.88
C THR A 314 4.87 -7.03 15.11
N THR A 315 5.10 -6.45 16.29
CA THR A 315 5.14 -7.16 17.58
C THR A 315 3.84 -7.91 17.85
N ALA A 316 2.70 -7.23 17.76
CA ALA A 316 1.39 -7.85 17.97
C ALA A 316 1.05 -8.89 16.90
N SER A 317 1.42 -8.67 15.64
CA SER A 317 1.17 -9.64 14.56
C SER A 317 1.93 -10.95 14.79
N ILE A 318 3.16 -10.90 15.29
CA ILE A 318 3.93 -12.09 15.66
C ILE A 318 3.19 -12.88 16.76
N TYR A 319 2.78 -12.20 17.81
CA TYR A 319 2.03 -12.79 18.92
C TYR A 319 0.72 -13.45 18.46
N TYR A 320 -0.17 -12.67 17.83
CA TYR A 320 -1.48 -13.18 17.41
C TYR A 320 -1.38 -14.24 16.31
N ALA A 321 -0.43 -14.13 15.37
CA ALA A 321 -0.24 -15.15 14.35
C ALA A 321 0.08 -16.52 14.97
N LYS A 322 1.02 -16.56 15.93
CA LYS A 322 1.40 -17.79 16.65
C LYS A 322 0.27 -18.31 17.54
N LYS A 323 -0.47 -17.43 18.23
CA LYS A 323 -1.65 -17.84 19.03
C LYS A 323 -2.76 -18.42 18.17
N TRP A 324 -3.03 -17.83 17.00
CA TRP A 324 -4.07 -18.32 16.08
C TRP A 324 -3.64 -19.56 15.30
N ASN A 325 -2.35 -19.75 15.08
CA ASN A 325 -1.81 -20.92 14.42
C ASN A 325 -0.53 -21.40 15.14
N PRO A 326 -0.67 -22.39 16.05
CA PRO A 326 0.46 -22.95 16.78
C PRO A 326 1.57 -23.54 15.90
N ASP A 327 1.29 -23.89 14.65
CA ASP A 327 2.27 -24.47 13.72
C ASP A 327 3.27 -23.46 13.16
N ILE A 328 3.04 -22.15 13.32
CA ILE A 328 3.97 -21.12 12.85
C ILE A 328 5.29 -21.23 13.60
N ASP A 329 6.38 -21.50 12.88
CA ASP A 329 7.72 -21.55 13.47
C ASP A 329 8.32 -20.13 13.60
N LEU A 330 8.73 -19.79 14.82
CA LEU A 330 9.38 -18.51 15.14
C LEU A 330 10.90 -18.62 15.26
N ASP A 331 11.49 -19.81 15.12
CA ASP A 331 12.94 -20.02 15.23
C ASP A 331 13.74 -19.36 14.12
N THR A 332 13.14 -19.25 12.93
CA THR A 332 13.77 -18.58 11.78
C THR A 332 13.37 -17.11 11.62
N VAL A 333 12.57 -16.59 12.55
CA VAL A 333 12.05 -15.22 12.51
C VAL A 333 12.99 -14.32 13.30
N TYR A 334 13.45 -13.24 12.67
CA TYR A 334 14.24 -12.19 13.32
C TYR A 334 13.64 -10.83 13.00
N VAL A 335 13.66 -9.93 13.99
CA VAL A 335 13.16 -8.56 13.87
C VAL A 335 14.29 -7.59 14.18
N GLN A 336 14.61 -6.70 13.25
CA GLN A 336 15.58 -5.63 13.51
C GLN A 336 15.03 -4.68 14.57
N MET A 337 15.85 -4.32 15.55
CA MET A 337 15.54 -3.29 16.55
C MET A 337 16.53 -2.14 16.44
N LYS A 338 16.01 -0.91 16.47
CA LYS A 338 16.74 0.31 16.81
C LYS A 338 16.30 0.76 18.20
N LEU A 339 17.16 0.56 19.20
CA LEU A 339 16.92 0.97 20.58
C LEU A 339 17.70 2.25 20.89
N ILE A 340 17.03 3.27 21.38
CA ILE A 340 17.61 4.57 21.71
C ILE A 340 17.61 4.73 23.22
N VAL A 341 18.76 5.08 23.80
CA VAL A 341 18.91 5.31 25.25
C VAL A 341 19.27 6.76 25.44
N LEU A 342 18.44 7.50 26.18
CA LEU A 342 18.66 8.91 26.48
C LEU A 342 19.29 9.03 27.87
N GLU A 343 20.43 9.71 27.97
CA GLU A 343 21.12 9.90 29.27
C GLU A 343 20.52 11.07 30.07
N GLU A 344 19.77 11.96 29.42
CA GLU A 344 19.06 13.09 30.03
C GLU A 344 17.61 13.16 29.54
N ASN A 345 16.73 13.76 30.35
CA ASN A 345 15.33 14.01 30.03
C ASN A 345 15.24 15.17 29.01
N ILE A 346 15.67 14.92 27.77
CA ILE A 346 15.57 15.88 26.68
C ILE A 346 14.09 15.95 26.27
N GLU A 347 13.36 16.90 26.84
CA GLU A 347 11.89 17.02 26.75
C GLU A 347 11.33 16.99 25.31
N ASP A 348 12.13 17.35 24.31
CA ASP A 348 11.72 17.36 22.89
C ASP A 348 12.08 16.10 22.09
N PHE A 349 12.93 15.22 22.60
CA PHE A 349 13.52 14.14 21.78
C PHE A 349 12.53 12.99 21.53
N HIS A 350 11.83 12.54 22.57
CA HIS A 350 10.84 11.45 22.46
C HIS A 350 9.70 11.77 21.47
N PRO A 351 9.02 12.94 21.55
CA PRO A 351 7.98 13.30 20.59
C PRO A 351 8.50 13.38 19.15
N LEU A 352 9.73 13.88 18.95
CA LEU A 352 10.33 13.98 17.63
C LEU A 352 10.75 12.63 17.07
N ILE A 353 11.33 11.73 17.87
CA ILE A 353 11.62 10.35 17.44
C ILE A 353 10.32 9.67 16.97
N THR A 354 9.26 9.77 17.76
CA THR A 354 7.96 9.20 17.42
C THR A 354 7.38 9.85 16.15
N LYS A 355 7.48 11.17 16.01
CA LYS A 355 7.04 11.90 14.80
C LYS A 355 7.80 11.40 13.57
N TYR A 356 9.12 11.40 13.59
CA TYR A 356 9.94 11.07 12.42
C TYR A 356 9.93 9.58 12.08
N SER A 357 9.90 8.68 13.07
CA SER A 357 9.78 7.23 12.83
C SER A 357 8.46 6.87 12.13
N ASN A 358 7.41 7.66 12.31
CA ASN A 358 6.11 7.49 11.67
C ASN A 358 5.94 8.23 10.32
N THR A 359 6.94 8.99 9.86
CA THR A 359 6.86 9.81 8.61
C THR A 359 7.23 9.09 7.33
N GLN A 360 7.55 7.79 7.37
CA GLN A 360 7.79 7.04 6.14
C GLN A 360 6.51 6.97 5.29
N THR A 361 6.54 7.61 4.12
CA THR A 361 5.41 7.58 3.18
C THR A 361 5.21 6.15 2.69
N LYS A 362 4.00 5.64 2.90
CA LYS A 362 3.56 4.36 2.33
C LYS A 362 3.67 4.45 0.80
N ILE A 363 4.50 3.59 0.21
CA ILE A 363 4.51 3.40 -1.26
C ILE A 363 3.21 2.70 -1.63
N ASP A 364 2.43 3.30 -2.51
CA ASP A 364 1.15 2.73 -2.91
C ASP A 364 1.36 1.64 -3.97
N PRO A 365 0.56 0.55 -3.97
CA PRO A 365 0.68 -0.48 -5.00
C PRO A 365 0.47 0.05 -6.43
N SER A 366 -0.22 1.18 -6.60
CA SER A 366 -0.34 1.87 -7.88
C SER A 366 0.97 2.49 -8.37
N ASP A 367 2.00 2.60 -7.52
CA ASP A 367 3.34 3.08 -7.88
C ASP A 367 4.14 2.04 -8.67
N TYR A 368 3.82 0.74 -8.56
CA TYR A 368 4.48 -0.31 -9.33
C TYR A 368 4.10 -0.30 -10.82
N SER A 369 2.90 0.15 -11.18
CA SER A 369 2.42 0.17 -12.58
C SER A 369 2.84 1.42 -13.37
N THR A 370 3.65 2.29 -12.78
CA THR A 370 4.00 3.60 -13.35
C THR A 370 4.80 3.48 -14.65
N ASN A 371 5.52 2.38 -14.87
CA ASN A 371 6.39 2.21 -16.03
C ASN A 371 5.76 1.50 -17.24
N ASN A 372 4.46 1.16 -17.22
CA ASN A 372 3.84 0.55 -18.40
C ASN A 372 3.69 1.53 -19.58
N ALA A 373 3.48 1.00 -20.80
CA ALA A 373 3.38 1.76 -22.03
C ALA A 373 2.25 2.79 -22.00
N PHE A 374 1.11 2.42 -21.43
CA PHE A 374 -0.04 3.31 -21.29
C PHE A 374 0.31 4.60 -20.53
N ASN A 375 0.87 4.48 -19.32
CA ASN A 375 1.20 5.63 -18.49
C ASN A 375 2.30 6.48 -19.09
N GLN A 376 3.30 5.87 -19.73
CA GLN A 376 4.37 6.61 -20.41
C GLN A 376 3.82 7.41 -21.58
N LYS A 377 2.97 6.81 -22.42
CA LYS A 377 2.38 7.52 -23.56
C LYS A 377 1.42 8.61 -23.11
N LEU A 378 0.60 8.36 -22.09
CA LEU A 378 -0.29 9.38 -21.56
C LEU A 378 0.50 10.58 -21.01
N GLN A 379 1.64 10.31 -20.36
CA GLN A 379 2.55 11.37 -19.93
C GLN A 379 3.11 12.15 -21.13
N GLU A 380 3.57 11.48 -22.18
CA GLU A 380 4.04 12.14 -23.41
C GLU A 380 2.95 13.06 -24.00
N LEU A 381 1.74 12.53 -24.20
CA LEU A 381 0.59 13.28 -24.73
C LEU A 381 0.29 14.51 -23.86
N SER A 382 0.32 14.34 -22.54
CA SER A 382 0.08 15.42 -21.58
C SER A 382 1.13 16.53 -21.59
N ARG A 383 2.31 16.28 -22.16
CA ARG A 383 3.39 17.28 -22.32
C ARG A 383 3.45 17.85 -23.74
N SER A 384 2.90 17.16 -24.73
CA SER A 384 2.96 17.58 -26.14
C SER A 384 1.68 18.24 -26.63
N ILE A 385 0.52 17.86 -26.10
CA ILE A 385 -0.77 18.40 -26.54
C ILE A 385 -1.03 19.72 -25.82
N VAL A 386 -0.98 20.80 -26.59
CA VAL A 386 -1.34 22.14 -26.12
C VAL A 386 -2.86 22.20 -25.95
N ALA A 387 -3.31 22.64 -24.77
CA ALA A 387 -4.71 22.91 -24.50
C ALA A 387 -5.19 24.11 -25.33
N PRO A 388 -6.38 24.05 -25.95
CA PRO A 388 -6.97 25.15 -26.70
C PRO A 388 -6.97 26.47 -25.91
N ASP A 389 -6.48 27.54 -26.54
CA ASP A 389 -6.48 28.88 -25.99
C ASP A 389 -7.84 29.56 -26.25
N THR A 390 -8.74 29.44 -25.29
CA THR A 390 -10.10 29.97 -25.38
C THR A 390 -10.19 31.46 -25.12
N GLU A 391 -9.18 32.04 -24.46
CA GLU A 391 -9.12 33.47 -24.13
C GLU A 391 -8.31 34.27 -25.17
N GLN A 392 -7.73 33.59 -26.17
CA GLN A 392 -6.88 34.17 -27.21
C GLN A 392 -5.72 35.01 -26.68
N LYS A 393 -5.19 34.63 -25.50
CA LYS A 393 -4.07 35.31 -24.86
C LYS A 393 -2.71 34.97 -25.50
N GLY A 394 -2.67 33.92 -26.33
CA GLY A 394 -1.45 33.36 -26.88
C GLY A 394 -0.68 32.47 -25.90
N ASP A 395 -1.28 32.15 -24.75
CA ASP A 395 -0.64 31.37 -23.69
C ASP A 395 -0.65 29.87 -24.07
N ILE A 396 0.54 29.27 -24.09
CA ILE A 396 0.68 27.82 -24.28
C ILE A 396 0.45 27.15 -22.92
N THR A 397 -0.65 26.41 -22.78
CA THR A 397 -0.93 25.64 -21.55
C THR A 397 -1.13 24.17 -21.86
N HIS A 398 -0.82 23.29 -20.90
CA HIS A 398 -0.97 21.84 -21.02
C HIS A 398 -1.76 21.26 -19.84
N TRP A 399 -2.43 20.13 -20.08
CA TRP A 399 -2.98 19.32 -19.00
C TRP A 399 -1.91 18.36 -18.49
N TYR A 400 -1.36 18.60 -17.31
CA TYR A 400 -0.20 17.88 -16.76
C TYR A 400 -0.64 16.56 -16.09
N TYR A 401 -0.29 15.42 -16.70
CA TYR A 401 -0.47 14.10 -16.07
C TYR A 401 0.67 13.75 -15.09
N GLU A 402 0.33 13.40 -13.86
CA GLU A 402 1.22 12.86 -12.83
C GLU A 402 1.19 11.32 -12.83
N ARG A 403 2.25 10.73 -13.40
CA ARG A 403 2.43 9.27 -13.42
C ARG A 403 2.83 8.75 -12.05
N VAL A 404 3.66 9.50 -11.35
CA VAL A 404 4.05 9.28 -9.95
C VAL A 404 3.45 10.40 -9.13
N SER A 405 2.87 10.09 -7.96
CA SER A 405 2.30 11.11 -7.10
C SER A 405 3.37 12.13 -6.66
N GLY A 406 3.07 13.42 -6.79
CA GLY A 406 4.00 14.51 -6.47
C GLY A 406 5.06 14.78 -7.55
N GLN A 407 4.95 14.15 -8.73
CA GLN A 407 5.87 14.36 -9.84
C GLN A 407 5.90 15.82 -10.31
N TYR A 408 4.76 16.52 -10.30
CA TYR A 408 4.69 17.93 -10.67
C TYR A 408 5.59 18.79 -9.77
N ASP A 409 5.49 18.61 -8.46
CA ASP A 409 6.28 19.38 -7.50
C ASP A 409 7.77 19.05 -7.61
N GLN A 410 8.12 17.78 -7.89
CA GLN A 410 9.49 17.39 -8.17
C GLN A 410 10.04 18.07 -9.42
N ASP A 411 9.29 18.11 -10.52
CA ASP A 411 9.70 18.75 -11.77
C ASP A 411 9.90 20.26 -11.56
N VAL A 412 8.99 20.93 -10.86
CA VAL A 412 9.13 22.35 -10.47
C VAL A 412 10.39 22.58 -9.63
N ASN A 413 10.68 21.69 -8.68
CA ASN A 413 11.81 21.83 -7.77
C ASN A 413 13.15 21.51 -8.43
N ARG A 414 13.17 20.72 -9.51
CA ARG A 414 14.37 20.42 -10.31
C ARG A 414 14.86 21.63 -11.11
N ILE A 415 13.93 22.47 -11.57
CA ILE A 415 14.28 23.74 -12.21
C ILE A 415 14.95 24.61 -11.15
N LYS A 416 16.11 25.21 -11.42
CA LYS A 416 16.80 26.06 -10.43
C LYS A 416 16.38 27.52 -10.58
N ASP A 417 16.31 28.00 -11.81
CA ASP A 417 16.07 29.40 -12.14
C ASP A 417 14.60 29.80 -11.96
N LYS A 418 14.38 30.91 -11.25
CA LYS A 418 13.04 31.42 -10.94
C LYS A 418 12.20 31.76 -12.19
N PRO A 419 12.76 32.36 -13.26
CA PRO A 419 12.02 32.61 -14.50
C PRO A 419 11.50 31.32 -15.13
N ASP A 420 12.33 30.28 -15.22
CA ASP A 420 11.94 28.99 -15.81
C ASP A 420 10.92 28.25 -14.94
N LYS A 421 11.02 28.36 -13.60
CA LYS A 421 9.97 27.85 -12.69
C LYS A 421 8.63 28.51 -12.96
N ASN A 422 8.61 29.83 -13.11
CA ASN A 422 7.40 30.59 -13.37
C ASN A 422 6.83 30.25 -14.75
N LYS A 423 7.69 30.12 -15.76
CA LYS A 423 7.31 29.68 -17.10
C LYS A 423 6.68 28.29 -17.06
N PHE A 424 7.32 27.32 -16.40
CA PHE A 424 6.78 25.97 -16.24
C PHE A 424 5.40 25.97 -15.57
N LYS A 425 5.23 26.73 -14.49
CA LYS A 425 3.94 26.86 -13.78
C LYS A 425 2.87 27.53 -14.63
N SER A 426 3.25 28.49 -15.48
CA SER A 426 2.35 29.13 -16.43
C SER A 426 1.91 28.16 -17.53
N GLU A 427 2.84 27.38 -18.08
CA GLU A 427 2.58 26.39 -19.13
C GLU A 427 1.86 25.15 -18.59
N ASN A 428 1.98 24.86 -17.31
CA ASN A 428 1.40 23.69 -16.65
C ASN A 428 0.68 24.14 -15.36
N PRO A 429 -0.46 24.83 -15.45
CA PRO A 429 -1.14 25.36 -14.28
C PRO A 429 -1.65 24.23 -13.38
N ALA A 430 -1.59 24.42 -12.07
CA ALA A 430 -1.99 23.39 -11.09
C ALA A 430 -3.47 22.98 -11.20
N GLU A 431 -4.33 23.87 -11.71
CA GLU A 431 -5.75 23.59 -11.98
C GLU A 431 -5.95 22.62 -13.18
N LYS A 432 -4.95 22.47 -14.05
CA LYS A 432 -4.93 21.56 -15.20
C LYS A 432 -3.98 20.37 -14.98
N LYS A 433 -3.75 19.95 -13.74
CA LYS A 433 -3.01 18.70 -13.45
C LYS A 433 -3.96 17.58 -13.03
N PHE A 434 -3.61 16.33 -13.26
CA PHE A 434 -4.34 15.16 -12.76
C PHE A 434 -3.39 13.98 -12.58
N ASP A 435 -3.74 13.05 -11.70
CA ASP A 435 -2.93 11.85 -11.44
C ASP A 435 -3.60 10.57 -11.93
N LYS A 436 -2.88 9.45 -11.83
CA LYS A 436 -3.36 8.12 -12.21
C LYS A 436 -4.61 7.66 -11.45
N CYS A 437 -4.77 8.08 -10.20
CA CYS A 437 -5.89 7.69 -9.36
C CYS A 437 -7.16 8.47 -9.73
N GLU A 438 -7.03 9.76 -10.04
CA GLU A 438 -8.09 10.58 -10.62
C GLU A 438 -8.48 10.05 -12.00
N LEU A 439 -7.51 9.66 -12.83
CA LEU A 439 -7.73 8.98 -14.11
C LEU A 439 -8.62 7.74 -13.97
N GLY A 440 -8.21 6.79 -13.12
CA GLY A 440 -8.99 5.58 -12.89
C GLY A 440 -10.39 5.88 -12.39
N LYS A 441 -10.53 6.79 -11.41
CA LYS A 441 -11.83 7.15 -10.83
C LYS A 441 -12.78 7.78 -11.84
N VAL A 442 -12.33 8.80 -12.57
CA VAL A 442 -13.16 9.54 -13.53
C VAL A 442 -13.53 8.64 -14.70
N TYR A 443 -12.57 7.88 -15.23
CA TYR A 443 -12.82 6.94 -16.33
C TYR A 443 -13.84 5.88 -15.94
N THR A 444 -13.67 5.20 -14.80
CA THR A 444 -14.61 4.17 -14.31
C THR A 444 -16.00 4.75 -14.05
N SER A 445 -16.08 5.98 -13.52
CA SER A 445 -17.36 6.66 -13.29
C SER A 445 -18.09 6.95 -14.60
N TRP A 446 -17.40 7.54 -15.58
CA TRP A 446 -17.98 7.84 -16.89
C TRP A 446 -18.46 6.58 -17.63
N HIS A 447 -17.71 5.49 -17.52
CA HIS A 447 -18.03 4.19 -18.14
C HIS A 447 -19.06 3.37 -17.34
N GLN A 448 -19.93 4.04 -16.60
CA GLN A 448 -21.11 3.44 -15.97
C GLN A 448 -20.78 2.34 -14.94
N HIS A 449 -19.68 2.49 -14.20
CA HIS A 449 -19.33 1.64 -13.06
C HIS A 449 -19.20 2.45 -11.74
N PRO A 450 -20.24 3.19 -11.34
CA PRO A 450 -20.19 4.01 -10.13
C PRO A 450 -20.08 3.17 -8.84
N ASP A 451 -20.58 1.93 -8.86
CA ASP A 451 -20.46 0.93 -7.81
C ASP A 451 -18.99 0.56 -7.53
N VAL A 452 -18.17 0.48 -8.58
CA VAL A 452 -16.72 0.28 -8.47
C VAL A 452 -16.04 1.58 -8.01
N ALA A 453 -16.40 2.71 -8.63
CA ALA A 453 -15.73 4.00 -8.41
C ALA A 453 -15.77 4.51 -6.94
N ILE A 454 -16.80 4.12 -6.17
CA ILE A 454 -16.95 4.49 -4.75
C ILE A 454 -15.99 3.75 -3.81
N ASN A 455 -15.38 2.65 -4.28
CA ASN A 455 -14.44 1.87 -3.47
C ASN A 455 -13.10 2.58 -3.19
N GLY A 456 -12.86 3.73 -3.84
CA GLY A 456 -11.73 4.62 -3.59
C GLY A 456 -10.77 4.71 -4.80
N PRO A 457 -10.08 5.85 -4.99
CA PRO A 457 -9.32 6.14 -6.21
C PRO A 457 -8.28 5.08 -6.59
N GLN A 458 -7.56 4.52 -5.62
CA GLN A 458 -6.52 3.50 -5.87
C GLN A 458 -7.09 2.19 -6.41
N LYS A 459 -8.25 1.76 -5.90
CA LYS A 459 -8.91 0.53 -6.39
C LYS A 459 -9.43 0.72 -7.81
N CYS A 460 -9.99 1.89 -8.11
CA CYS A 460 -10.43 2.24 -9.46
C CYS A 460 -9.27 2.18 -10.44
N TYR A 461 -8.14 2.79 -10.08
CA TYR A 461 -6.96 2.74 -10.93
C TYR A 461 -6.41 1.33 -11.13
N ARG A 462 -6.45 0.47 -10.10
CA ARG A 462 -6.03 -0.94 -10.28
C ARG A 462 -6.87 -1.65 -11.33
N SER A 463 -8.21 -1.56 -11.22
CA SER A 463 -9.10 -2.17 -12.21
C SER A 463 -8.95 -1.55 -13.60
N PHE A 464 -8.75 -0.23 -13.67
CA PHE A 464 -8.46 0.46 -14.91
C PHE A 464 -7.16 -0.05 -15.55
N ILE A 465 -6.06 -0.10 -14.80
CA ILE A 465 -4.76 -0.41 -15.38
C ILE A 465 -4.65 -1.88 -15.79
N GLU A 466 -5.34 -2.81 -15.13
CA GLU A 466 -5.46 -4.21 -15.57
C GLU A 466 -6.02 -4.32 -17.00
N GLU A 467 -6.92 -3.42 -17.40
CA GLU A 467 -7.49 -3.39 -18.76
C GLU A 467 -6.60 -2.62 -19.77
N PHE A 468 -5.82 -1.64 -19.29
CA PHE A 468 -5.13 -0.67 -20.14
C PHE A 468 -3.60 -0.80 -20.18
N GLU A 469 -2.97 -1.59 -19.31
CA GLU A 469 -1.51 -1.65 -19.17
C GLU A 469 -0.75 -1.94 -20.48
N ASN A 470 -1.37 -2.73 -21.35
CA ASN A 470 -0.83 -3.16 -22.65
C ASN A 470 -1.43 -2.38 -23.84
N LYS A 471 -2.14 -1.28 -23.59
CA LYS A 471 -2.71 -0.39 -24.61
C LYS A 471 -1.89 0.90 -24.71
N VAL A 472 -1.87 1.50 -25.89
CA VAL A 472 -1.25 2.81 -26.13
C VAL A 472 -2.37 3.84 -26.31
N PRO A 473 -2.55 4.79 -25.37
CA PRO A 473 -3.54 5.85 -25.55
C PRO A 473 -3.10 6.76 -26.70
N ASP A 474 -4.08 7.25 -27.46
CA ASP A 474 -3.89 8.24 -28.50
C ASP A 474 -4.35 9.63 -28.04
N HIS A 475 -4.25 10.62 -28.93
CA HIS A 475 -4.72 11.97 -28.64
C HIS A 475 -6.22 12.03 -28.33
N ILE A 476 -7.04 11.20 -29.01
CA ILE A 476 -8.49 11.14 -28.80
C ILE A 476 -8.79 10.71 -27.36
N PHE A 477 -8.14 9.63 -26.89
CA PHE A 477 -8.25 9.18 -25.51
C PHE A 477 -7.89 10.28 -24.51
N PHE A 478 -6.78 10.99 -24.74
CA PHE A 478 -6.32 12.06 -23.85
C PHE A 478 -7.32 13.23 -23.82
N GLU A 479 -7.74 13.72 -24.97
CA GLU A 479 -8.71 14.81 -25.11
C GLU A 479 -10.06 14.45 -24.48
N ASP A 480 -10.56 13.24 -24.76
CA ASP A 480 -11.83 12.74 -24.23
C ASP A 480 -11.76 12.59 -22.71
N PHE A 481 -10.65 12.04 -22.19
CA PHE A 481 -10.45 11.94 -20.75
C PHE A 481 -10.41 13.31 -20.07
N VAL A 482 -9.69 14.28 -20.64
CA VAL A 482 -9.66 15.65 -20.09
C VAL A 482 -11.05 16.27 -20.11
N ALA A 483 -11.83 16.07 -21.17
CA ALA A 483 -13.23 16.52 -21.21
C ALA A 483 -14.08 15.88 -20.10
N MET A 484 -13.96 14.57 -19.87
CA MET A 484 -14.60 13.89 -18.73
C MET A 484 -14.17 14.50 -17.39
N LEU A 485 -12.88 14.82 -17.26
CA LEU A 485 -12.32 15.44 -16.06
C LEU A 485 -12.84 16.86 -15.83
N ILE A 486 -13.02 17.66 -16.88
CA ILE A 486 -13.63 18.99 -16.81
C ILE A 486 -15.07 18.88 -16.28
N ILE A 487 -15.85 17.92 -16.80
CA ILE A 487 -17.21 17.65 -16.30
C ILE A 487 -17.18 17.25 -14.83
N TYR A 488 -16.31 16.29 -14.47
CA TYR A 488 -16.16 15.82 -13.09
C TYR A 488 -15.79 16.96 -12.12
N ARG A 489 -14.85 17.84 -12.50
CA ARG A 489 -14.40 18.96 -11.67
C ARG A 489 -15.46 20.05 -11.54
N TYR A 490 -16.26 20.28 -12.57
CA TYR A 490 -17.45 21.14 -12.45
C TYR A 490 -18.40 20.58 -11.39
N MET A 491 -18.76 19.30 -11.52
CA MET A 491 -19.63 18.63 -10.56
C MET A 491 -19.07 18.70 -9.14
N GLU A 492 -17.81 18.34 -8.95
CA GLU A 492 -17.17 18.32 -7.64
C GLU A 492 -17.01 19.72 -7.03
N LYS A 493 -16.65 20.76 -7.79
CA LYS A 493 -16.33 22.08 -7.21
C LYS A 493 -17.50 23.07 -7.21
N LYS A 494 -18.42 22.97 -8.17
CA LYS A 494 -19.38 24.05 -8.49
C LYS A 494 -20.85 23.64 -8.49
N ASN A 495 -21.17 22.33 -8.49
CA ASN A 495 -22.57 21.89 -8.49
C ASN A 495 -23.30 22.31 -7.20
N PRO A 496 -24.40 23.06 -7.28
CA PRO A 496 -25.10 23.58 -6.11
C PRO A 496 -25.58 22.51 -5.13
N VAL A 497 -26.09 21.37 -5.65
CA VAL A 497 -26.60 20.26 -4.83
C VAL A 497 -25.49 19.68 -3.95
N PHE A 498 -24.28 19.55 -4.48
CA PHE A 498 -23.17 18.94 -3.75
C PHE A 498 -22.48 19.92 -2.80
N LEU A 499 -22.65 21.23 -3.02
CA LEU A 499 -22.27 22.26 -2.08
C LEU A 499 -23.23 22.33 -0.88
N GLU A 500 -24.50 22.03 -1.08
CA GLU A 500 -25.47 21.94 0.03
C GLU A 500 -25.26 20.67 0.87
N PHE A 501 -25.02 19.51 0.22
CA PHE A 501 -24.93 18.21 0.89
C PHE A 501 -23.50 17.63 0.88
N HIS A 502 -22.57 18.32 1.55
CA HIS A 502 -21.14 17.98 1.54
C HIS A 502 -20.79 16.53 1.92
N GLN A 503 -21.56 15.89 2.82
CA GLN A 503 -21.27 14.53 3.29
C GLN A 503 -21.46 13.44 2.22
N LEU A 504 -22.28 13.71 1.18
CA LEU A 504 -22.62 12.77 0.11
C LEU A 504 -22.01 13.16 -1.25
N LYS A 505 -21.27 14.27 -1.29
CA LYS A 505 -20.68 14.87 -2.48
C LYS A 505 -19.90 13.88 -3.36
N ALA A 506 -19.07 13.03 -2.76
CA ALA A 506 -18.20 12.12 -3.52
C ALA A 506 -19.01 11.07 -4.28
N GLN A 507 -20.00 10.44 -3.63
CA GLN A 507 -20.87 9.42 -4.20
C GLN A 507 -21.77 10.03 -5.27
N MET A 508 -22.34 11.20 -4.99
CA MET A 508 -23.23 11.88 -5.94
C MET A 508 -22.49 12.37 -7.18
N THR A 509 -21.27 12.89 -7.05
CA THR A 509 -20.44 13.26 -8.21
C THR A 509 -20.21 12.06 -9.14
N ILE A 510 -19.86 10.91 -8.56
CA ILE A 510 -19.63 9.66 -9.31
C ILE A 510 -20.90 9.19 -10.01
N TYR A 511 -22.02 9.14 -9.28
CA TYR A 511 -23.30 8.67 -9.80
C TYR A 511 -23.87 9.60 -10.87
N THR A 512 -23.80 10.93 -10.67
CA THR A 512 -24.24 11.90 -11.68
C THR A 512 -23.39 11.79 -12.93
N LEU A 513 -22.07 11.65 -12.82
CA LEU A 513 -21.21 11.50 -14.00
C LEU A 513 -21.55 10.24 -14.81
N ALA A 514 -21.77 9.11 -14.13
CA ALA A 514 -22.22 7.88 -14.77
C ALA A 514 -23.60 8.04 -15.42
N MET A 515 -24.54 8.68 -14.70
CA MET A 515 -25.91 8.87 -15.16
C MET A 515 -26.00 9.84 -16.33
N LEU A 516 -25.14 10.87 -16.38
CA LEU A 516 -25.07 11.80 -17.52
C LEU A 516 -24.75 11.05 -18.82
N ASN A 517 -23.76 10.17 -18.80
CA ASN A 517 -23.41 9.34 -19.95
C ASN A 517 -24.54 8.36 -20.31
N HIS A 518 -25.20 7.77 -19.30
CA HIS A 518 -26.34 6.86 -19.48
C HIS A 518 -27.55 7.54 -20.13
N VAL A 519 -28.05 8.64 -19.56
CA VAL A 519 -29.28 9.30 -20.03
C VAL A 519 -29.11 9.97 -21.39
N THR A 520 -27.89 10.35 -21.75
CA THR A 520 -27.58 10.93 -23.07
C THR A 520 -27.18 9.88 -24.10
N ASN A 521 -27.12 8.59 -23.73
CA ASN A 521 -26.63 7.49 -24.56
C ASN A 521 -25.23 7.77 -25.15
N GLY A 522 -24.35 8.43 -24.40
CA GLY A 522 -23.00 8.79 -24.85
C GLY A 522 -22.93 9.80 -25.99
N ASN A 523 -24.00 10.57 -26.22
CA ASN A 523 -24.06 11.57 -27.30
C ASN A 523 -23.43 12.92 -26.93
N ILE A 524 -23.05 13.17 -25.67
CA ILE A 524 -22.31 14.38 -25.31
C ILE A 524 -20.98 14.44 -26.09
N SER A 525 -20.71 15.57 -26.74
CA SER A 525 -19.46 15.80 -27.45
C SER A 525 -18.35 16.16 -26.48
N LEU A 526 -17.56 15.16 -26.10
CA LEU A 526 -16.33 15.37 -25.35
C LEU A 526 -15.34 16.25 -26.12
N TYR A 527 -15.33 16.17 -27.44
CA TYR A 527 -14.46 17.01 -28.27
C TYR A 527 -14.80 18.49 -28.17
N LYS A 528 -16.09 18.88 -28.21
CA LYS A 528 -16.50 20.27 -27.99
C LYS A 528 -16.09 20.79 -26.61
N ILE A 529 -16.25 19.96 -25.57
CA ILE A 529 -15.84 20.31 -24.20
C ILE A 529 -14.32 20.51 -24.12
N TRP A 530 -13.54 19.65 -24.78
CA TRP A 530 -12.09 19.82 -24.92
C TRP A 530 -11.75 21.12 -25.66
N GLN A 531 -12.36 21.41 -26.81
CA GLN A 531 -12.10 22.64 -27.57
C GLN A 531 -12.44 23.90 -26.78
N ASN A 532 -13.52 23.87 -26.02
CA ASN A 532 -13.97 24.98 -25.19
C ASN A 532 -13.29 25.05 -23.81
N GLN A 533 -12.47 24.04 -23.46
CA GLN A 533 -11.84 23.88 -22.14
C GLN A 533 -12.83 24.10 -20.97
N GLY A 534 -14.09 23.71 -21.16
CA GLY A 534 -15.19 24.11 -20.28
C GLY A 534 -16.54 23.59 -20.76
N LEU A 535 -17.56 23.78 -19.91
CA LEU A 535 -18.94 23.39 -20.19
C LEU A 535 -19.75 24.62 -20.64
N SER A 536 -20.69 24.42 -21.56
CA SER A 536 -21.72 25.41 -21.87
C SER A 536 -22.63 25.63 -20.65
N ASP A 537 -23.29 26.78 -20.57
CA ASP A 537 -24.20 27.07 -19.45
C ASP A 537 -25.44 26.17 -19.49
N ASN A 538 -25.91 25.78 -20.67
CA ASN A 538 -27.01 24.82 -20.81
C ASN A 538 -26.62 23.45 -20.26
N LEU A 539 -25.42 22.96 -20.56
CA LEU A 539 -24.95 21.68 -20.04
C LEU A 539 -24.74 21.73 -18.52
N LYS A 540 -24.25 22.85 -17.97
CA LYS A 540 -24.16 23.06 -16.51
C LYS A 540 -25.53 22.95 -15.84
N ASN A 541 -26.52 23.68 -16.37
CA ASN A 541 -27.90 23.66 -15.84
C ASN A 541 -28.52 22.25 -15.93
N PHE A 542 -28.28 21.55 -17.04
CA PHE A 542 -28.74 20.17 -17.22
C PHE A 542 -28.10 19.21 -16.20
N ILE A 543 -26.79 19.34 -15.96
CA ILE A 543 -26.07 18.55 -14.96
C ILE A 543 -26.60 18.83 -13.55
N ASP A 544 -26.88 20.09 -13.23
CA ASP A 544 -27.38 20.49 -11.91
C ASP A 544 -28.79 19.95 -11.66
N ASP A 545 -29.67 19.99 -12.65
CA ASP A 545 -31.00 19.40 -12.56
C ASP A 545 -30.95 17.86 -12.46
N LEU A 546 -30.13 17.21 -13.29
CA LEU A 546 -29.86 15.78 -13.19
C LEU A 546 -29.38 15.39 -11.79
N SER A 547 -28.43 16.15 -11.24
CA SER A 547 -27.88 15.90 -9.90
C SER A 547 -28.95 16.02 -8.82
N LYS A 548 -29.84 17.02 -8.94
CA LYS A 548 -30.93 17.25 -8.00
C LYS A 548 -31.95 16.11 -8.02
N GLN A 549 -32.41 15.71 -9.21
CA GLN A 549 -33.39 14.61 -9.33
C GLN A 549 -32.79 13.28 -8.86
N LEU A 550 -31.52 13.02 -9.21
CA LEU A 550 -30.83 11.80 -8.79
C LEU A 550 -30.63 11.73 -7.27
N PHE A 551 -30.25 12.84 -6.66
CA PHE A 551 -30.09 12.96 -5.21
C PHE A 551 -31.39 12.64 -4.47
N GLN A 552 -32.50 13.24 -4.91
CA GLN A 552 -33.82 13.02 -4.31
C GLN A 552 -34.24 11.54 -4.35
N ARG A 553 -33.99 10.85 -5.46
CA ARG A 553 -34.34 9.42 -5.62
C ARG A 553 -33.45 8.51 -4.78
N LEU A 554 -32.13 8.66 -4.88
CA LEU A 554 -31.18 7.81 -4.16
C LEU A 554 -31.31 7.93 -2.64
N THR A 555 -31.63 9.13 -2.14
CA THR A 555 -31.82 9.36 -0.71
C THR A 555 -33.07 8.65 -0.17
N VAL A 556 -34.14 8.58 -0.97
CA VAL A 556 -35.38 7.89 -0.61
C VAL A 556 -35.22 6.36 -0.67
N GLU A 557 -34.48 5.83 -1.66
CA GLU A 557 -34.32 4.38 -1.82
C GLU A 557 -33.29 3.76 -0.87
N LYS A 558 -32.44 4.56 -0.24
CA LYS A 558 -31.42 4.07 0.70
C LYS A 558 -32.07 3.39 1.91
N PRO A 559 -31.80 2.10 2.19
CA PRO A 559 -32.29 1.43 3.40
C PRO A 559 -31.76 2.09 4.67
N GLU A 560 -32.59 2.18 5.72
CA GLU A 560 -32.18 2.73 7.03
C GLU A 560 -31.02 1.93 7.66
N THR A 561 -30.98 0.62 7.43
CA THR A 561 -29.96 -0.30 7.94
C THR A 561 -28.59 -0.17 7.27
N SER A 562 -28.44 0.70 6.26
CA SER A 562 -27.20 0.86 5.50
C SER A 562 -26.74 2.31 5.41
N THR A 563 -25.42 2.51 5.40
CA THR A 563 -24.84 3.82 5.09
C THR A 563 -25.04 4.16 3.60
N PHE A 564 -25.17 5.45 3.26
CA PHE A 564 -25.34 5.86 1.86
C PHE A 564 -24.17 5.38 0.99
N ARG A 565 -22.95 5.40 1.55
CA ARG A 565 -21.76 4.90 0.87
C ARG A 565 -21.87 3.41 0.53
N ASP A 566 -22.30 2.57 1.48
CA ASP A 566 -22.37 1.12 1.24
C ASP A 566 -23.53 0.75 0.32
N PHE A 567 -24.65 1.49 0.41
CA PHE A 567 -25.74 1.39 -0.55
C PHE A 567 -25.25 1.65 -1.99
N CYS A 568 -24.50 2.73 -2.21
CA CYS A 568 -23.98 3.07 -3.54
C CYS A 568 -22.82 2.18 -4.03
N LYS A 569 -22.18 1.38 -3.17
CA LYS A 569 -21.18 0.37 -3.61
C LYS A 569 -21.80 -0.88 -4.21
N SER A 570 -23.10 -1.08 -4.04
CA SER A 570 -23.79 -2.26 -4.51
C SER A 570 -24.05 -2.16 -6.03
N PRO A 571 -23.65 -3.15 -6.83
CA PRO A 571 -23.99 -3.19 -8.26
C PRO A 571 -25.51 -3.15 -8.50
N LYS A 572 -26.30 -3.73 -7.57
CA LYS A 572 -27.77 -3.72 -7.64
C LYS A 572 -28.33 -2.30 -7.59
N THR A 573 -27.71 -1.43 -6.80
CA THR A 573 -28.12 -0.02 -6.69
C THR A 573 -27.96 0.68 -8.02
N TRP A 574 -26.81 0.50 -8.69
CA TRP A 574 -26.62 1.08 -10.02
C TRP A 574 -27.62 0.55 -11.06
N GLU A 575 -27.87 -0.76 -11.07
CA GLU A 575 -28.88 -1.35 -11.96
C GLU A 575 -30.30 -0.83 -11.72
N ALA A 576 -30.64 -0.50 -10.48
CA ALA A 576 -31.90 0.16 -10.14
C ALA A 576 -31.91 1.63 -10.60
N THR A 577 -30.84 2.37 -10.33
CA THR A 577 -30.69 3.79 -10.70
C THR A 577 -30.85 4.03 -12.20
N LYS A 578 -30.32 3.15 -13.06
CA LYS A 578 -30.47 3.24 -14.52
C LYS A 578 -31.93 3.24 -15.00
N LYS A 579 -32.86 2.75 -14.18
CA LYS A 579 -34.30 2.65 -14.48
C LYS A 579 -35.11 3.85 -13.99
N TYR A 580 -34.47 4.82 -13.35
CA TYR A 580 -35.16 6.02 -12.87
C TYR A 580 -35.76 6.80 -14.03
N VAL A 581 -37.02 7.19 -13.87
CA VAL A 581 -37.68 8.14 -14.76
C VAL A 581 -37.30 9.55 -14.29
N LEU A 582 -36.47 10.21 -15.09
CA LEU A 582 -35.99 11.57 -14.86
C LEU A 582 -36.62 12.50 -15.90
N HIS A 583 -37.06 13.67 -15.47
CA HIS A 583 -37.70 14.67 -16.32
C HIS A 583 -36.67 15.72 -16.72
N LEU A 584 -35.83 15.39 -17.70
CA LEU A 584 -34.71 16.24 -18.15
C LEU A 584 -35.05 16.91 -19.48
N ASP A 585 -34.68 18.18 -19.63
CA ASP A 585 -34.84 18.92 -20.90
C ASP A 585 -33.63 18.69 -21.83
N PHE A 586 -33.75 17.68 -22.69
CA PHE A 586 -32.72 17.38 -23.69
C PHE A 586 -32.62 18.45 -24.79
N SER A 587 -33.68 19.25 -25.01
CA SER A 587 -33.66 20.26 -26.08
C SER A 587 -32.64 21.35 -25.79
N ALA A 588 -32.44 21.68 -24.51
CA ALA A 588 -31.48 22.67 -24.04
C ALA A 588 -30.01 22.31 -24.35
N ILE A 589 -29.67 21.03 -24.46
CA ILE A 589 -28.29 20.54 -24.66
C ILE A 589 -28.04 19.95 -26.05
N THR A 590 -28.93 20.21 -27.02
CA THR A 590 -28.79 19.69 -28.39
C THR A 590 -27.47 20.13 -29.02
N ASP A 591 -27.02 21.36 -28.74
CA ASP A 591 -25.76 21.90 -29.24
C ASP A 591 -24.52 21.29 -28.58
N ASP A 592 -24.66 20.66 -27.42
CA ASP A 592 -23.59 19.93 -26.74
C ASP A 592 -23.44 18.50 -27.26
N PHE A 593 -24.36 18.00 -28.08
CA PHE A 593 -24.27 16.67 -28.67
C PHE A 593 -23.27 16.59 -29.84
N LYS A 594 -22.74 15.38 -30.04
CA LYS A 594 -21.85 15.01 -31.14
C LYS A 594 -22.51 15.28 -32.48
N SER A 595 -21.72 15.77 -33.44
CA SER A 595 -22.15 15.77 -34.84
C SER A 595 -22.10 14.33 -35.42
N LYS A 596 -22.92 14.03 -36.43
CA LYS A 596 -23.08 12.67 -36.99
C LYS A 596 -21.77 11.98 -37.41
N ASN A 597 -20.74 12.75 -37.79
CA ASN A 597 -19.46 12.22 -38.28
C ASN A 597 -18.26 12.53 -37.37
N GLU A 598 -18.48 13.14 -36.20
CA GLU A 598 -17.40 13.62 -35.31
C GLU A 598 -16.38 12.53 -34.98
N ASP A 599 -16.88 11.39 -34.48
CA ASP A 599 -16.05 10.26 -34.06
C ASP A 599 -15.30 9.63 -35.25
N ALA A 600 -15.91 9.61 -36.45
CA ALA A 600 -15.29 9.07 -37.65
C ALA A 600 -14.15 9.97 -38.15
N VAL A 601 -14.36 11.28 -38.16
CA VAL A 601 -13.36 12.27 -38.60
C VAL A 601 -12.15 12.27 -37.68
N ARG A 602 -12.36 12.27 -36.35
CA ARG A 602 -11.27 12.19 -35.38
C ARG A 602 -10.47 10.90 -35.53
N LYS A 603 -11.15 9.74 -35.67
CA LYS A 603 -10.48 8.45 -35.88
C LYS A 603 -9.67 8.40 -37.17
N SER A 604 -10.16 8.96 -38.29
CA SER A 604 -9.38 9.00 -39.53
C SER A 604 -8.08 9.80 -39.36
N ALA A 605 -8.14 10.96 -38.69
CA ALA A 605 -6.95 11.76 -38.42
C ALA A 605 -5.95 11.02 -37.50
N GLY A 606 -6.44 10.32 -36.46
CA GLY A 606 -5.60 9.51 -35.57
C GLY A 606 -4.92 8.32 -36.26
N ASN A 607 -5.61 7.66 -37.19
CA ASN A 607 -5.05 6.56 -37.96
C ASN A 607 -3.93 7.02 -38.89
N GLU A 608 -4.07 8.18 -39.54
CA GLU A 608 -3.02 8.74 -40.40
C GLU A 608 -1.73 9.05 -39.62
N ILE A 609 -1.85 9.61 -38.42
CA ILE A 609 -0.72 9.88 -37.53
C ILE A 609 -0.04 8.57 -37.12
N SER A 610 -0.83 7.58 -36.67
CA SER A 610 -0.32 6.27 -36.26
C SER A 610 0.40 5.55 -37.39
N ASP A 611 -0.15 5.60 -38.61
CA ASP A 611 0.46 5.02 -39.80
C ASP A 611 1.77 5.72 -40.18
N LYS A 612 1.85 7.05 -39.98
CA LYS A 612 3.08 7.82 -40.21
C LYS A 612 4.19 7.41 -39.25
N GLU A 613 3.89 7.36 -37.95
CA GLU A 613 4.84 6.94 -36.91
C GLU A 613 5.33 5.50 -37.15
N ARG A 614 4.41 4.61 -37.52
CA ARG A 614 4.78 3.23 -37.84
C ARG A 614 5.70 3.14 -39.05
N LYS A 615 5.40 3.87 -40.13
CA LYS A 615 6.26 3.90 -41.33
C LYS A 615 7.66 4.42 -41.01
N GLU A 616 7.77 5.39 -40.12
CA GLU A 616 9.06 5.91 -39.64
C GLU A 616 9.89 4.82 -38.93
N VAL A 617 9.28 4.08 -37.99
CA VAL A 617 9.93 2.96 -37.30
C VAL A 617 10.33 1.84 -38.27
N GLU A 618 9.43 1.48 -39.20
CA GLU A 618 9.68 0.45 -40.21
C GLU A 618 10.82 0.85 -41.18
N ALA A 619 11.06 2.15 -41.39
CA ALA A 619 12.08 2.66 -42.32
C ALA A 619 13.52 2.37 -41.86
N TYR A 620 13.77 2.23 -40.56
CA TYR A 620 15.09 1.85 -40.04
C TYR A 620 15.51 0.42 -40.44
N GLY A 621 14.53 -0.46 -40.66
CA GLY A 621 14.73 -1.79 -41.22
C GLY A 621 15.33 -2.83 -40.27
N VAL A 622 15.32 -4.09 -40.72
CA VAL A 622 15.69 -5.28 -39.92
C VAL A 622 17.10 -5.20 -39.34
N ALA A 623 18.09 -4.82 -40.16
CA ALA A 623 19.50 -4.80 -39.75
C ALA A 623 19.76 -3.79 -38.63
N PHE A 624 19.10 -2.63 -38.66
CA PHE A 624 19.21 -1.64 -37.59
C PHE A 624 18.68 -2.18 -36.26
N TRP A 625 17.46 -2.73 -36.26
CA TRP A 625 16.84 -3.24 -35.03
C TRP A 625 17.56 -4.46 -34.43
N ASP A 626 18.09 -5.36 -35.28
CA ASP A 626 18.98 -6.45 -34.83
C ASP A 626 20.27 -5.91 -34.22
N GLY A 627 20.93 -4.94 -34.88
CA GLY A 627 22.17 -4.34 -34.40
C GLY A 627 21.99 -3.59 -33.07
N LEU A 628 20.91 -2.80 -32.96
CA LEU A 628 20.60 -2.02 -31.77
C LEU A 628 20.37 -2.94 -30.55
N SER A 629 19.75 -4.10 -30.74
CA SER A 629 19.50 -5.08 -29.67
C SER A 629 20.77 -5.64 -29.01
N LYS A 630 21.93 -5.53 -29.69
CA LYS A 630 23.22 -6.04 -29.21
C LYS A 630 23.95 -5.08 -28.28
N LEU A 631 23.48 -3.84 -28.14
CA LEU A 631 24.08 -2.81 -27.29
C LEU A 631 23.61 -2.90 -25.82
N ASN A 632 23.70 -4.11 -25.25
CA ASN A 632 23.31 -4.36 -23.86
C ASN A 632 24.40 -3.86 -22.90
N GLY A 633 23.99 -3.22 -21.79
CA GLY A 633 24.86 -3.05 -20.62
C GLY A 633 25.39 -1.65 -20.33
N ASN A 634 24.99 -0.61 -21.07
CA ASN A 634 25.24 0.80 -20.70
C ASN A 634 24.15 1.77 -21.19
N THR A 635 23.57 1.57 -22.38
CA THR A 635 22.58 2.49 -22.97
C THR A 635 21.14 1.95 -22.92
N PHE A 636 20.97 0.65 -23.14
CA PHE A 636 19.67 -0.03 -23.18
C PHE A 636 19.61 -1.17 -22.16
N SER A 637 18.43 -1.37 -21.59
CA SER A 637 18.12 -2.47 -20.66
C SER A 637 17.89 -3.80 -21.39
N GLU A 638 18.02 -4.91 -20.65
CA GLU A 638 17.78 -6.25 -21.21
C GLU A 638 16.36 -6.42 -21.78
N MET A 639 15.37 -5.76 -21.17
CA MET A 639 13.99 -5.76 -21.64
C MET A 639 13.84 -5.00 -22.97
N GLU A 640 14.48 -3.84 -23.09
CA GLU A 640 14.49 -3.05 -24.33
C GLU A 640 15.15 -3.83 -25.47
N CYS A 641 16.28 -4.49 -25.21
CA CYS A 641 16.92 -5.38 -26.18
C CYS A 641 15.98 -6.50 -26.66
N LYS A 642 15.17 -7.08 -25.76
CA LYS A 642 14.15 -8.08 -26.13
C LYS A 642 13.06 -7.48 -27.02
N THR A 643 12.58 -6.27 -26.73
CA THR A 643 11.62 -5.56 -27.60
C THR A 643 12.23 -5.29 -28.99
N MET A 644 13.48 -4.84 -29.07
CA MET A 644 14.16 -4.60 -30.36
C MET A 644 14.21 -5.87 -31.21
N LEU A 645 14.47 -7.03 -30.60
CA LEU A 645 14.42 -8.33 -31.28
C LEU A 645 13.00 -8.69 -31.74
N GLN A 646 11.96 -8.35 -30.98
CA GLN A 646 10.58 -8.56 -31.42
C GLN A 646 10.23 -7.70 -32.65
N ILE A 647 10.67 -6.44 -32.67
CA ILE A 647 10.51 -5.54 -33.82
C ILE A 647 11.23 -6.11 -35.04
N GLU A 648 12.50 -6.52 -34.88
CA GLU A 648 13.30 -7.19 -35.92
C GLU A 648 12.55 -8.40 -36.50
N GLN A 649 12.06 -9.29 -35.66
CA GLN A 649 11.36 -10.50 -36.07
C GLN A 649 10.05 -10.19 -36.82
N ALA A 650 9.31 -9.19 -36.36
CA ALA A 650 8.08 -8.74 -37.02
C ALA A 650 8.37 -8.19 -38.41
N LEU A 651 9.41 -7.34 -38.56
CA LEU A 651 9.86 -6.80 -39.83
C LEU A 651 10.36 -7.89 -40.78
N THR A 652 11.16 -8.85 -40.27
CA THR A 652 11.66 -10.01 -41.03
C THR A 652 10.52 -10.88 -41.54
N SER A 653 9.49 -11.08 -40.72
CA SER A 653 8.29 -11.85 -41.06
C SER A 653 7.27 -11.05 -41.88
N ASN A 654 7.56 -9.79 -42.21
CA ASN A 654 6.67 -8.87 -42.93
C ASN A 654 5.30 -8.70 -42.24
N LYS A 655 5.27 -8.86 -40.90
CA LYS A 655 4.10 -8.61 -40.06
C LYS A 655 4.03 -7.12 -39.73
N GLN A 656 2.81 -6.63 -39.55
CA GLN A 656 2.58 -5.26 -39.09
C GLN A 656 3.00 -5.11 -37.63
N LEU A 657 3.73 -4.04 -37.30
CA LEU A 657 4.07 -3.71 -35.92
C LEU A 657 2.82 -3.26 -35.16
N SER A 658 2.66 -3.74 -33.92
CA SER A 658 1.61 -3.27 -33.02
C SER A 658 1.91 -1.85 -32.55
N GLN A 659 0.89 -1.09 -32.13
CA GLN A 659 1.08 0.26 -31.61
C GLN A 659 2.01 0.31 -30.39
N VAL A 660 1.97 -0.71 -29.53
CA VAL A 660 2.90 -0.85 -28.38
C VAL A 660 4.34 -0.95 -28.88
N LEU A 661 4.62 -1.81 -29.86
CA LEU A 661 5.96 -1.95 -30.43
C LEU A 661 6.43 -0.68 -31.13
N VAL A 662 5.54 0.02 -31.85
CA VAL A 662 5.86 1.30 -32.49
C VAL A 662 6.20 2.36 -31.43
N PHE A 663 5.43 2.43 -30.35
CA PHE A 663 5.70 3.36 -29.25
C PHE A 663 7.03 3.06 -28.55
N GLU A 664 7.25 1.81 -28.13
CA GLU A 664 8.52 1.40 -27.51
C GLU A 664 9.71 1.63 -28.46
N ALA A 665 9.54 1.36 -29.75
CA ALA A 665 10.53 1.68 -30.78
C ALA A 665 10.91 3.16 -30.79
N LYS A 666 9.94 4.07 -30.78
CA LYS A 666 10.23 5.52 -30.76
C LYS A 666 10.98 5.94 -29.49
N GLN A 667 10.63 5.38 -28.33
CA GLN A 667 11.35 5.66 -27.08
C GLN A 667 12.83 5.20 -27.18
N MET A 668 13.06 4.03 -27.77
CA MET A 668 14.41 3.53 -28.01
C MET A 668 15.17 4.36 -29.06
N LEU A 669 14.50 4.83 -30.12
CA LEU A 669 15.08 5.72 -31.12
C LEU A 669 15.48 7.08 -30.52
N LYS A 670 14.70 7.60 -29.57
CA LYS A 670 15.05 8.84 -28.85
C LYS A 670 16.33 8.65 -28.03
N LYS A 671 16.44 7.57 -27.26
CA LYS A 671 17.68 7.22 -26.53
C LYS A 671 18.87 7.01 -27.48
N PHE A 672 18.63 6.37 -28.63
CA PHE A 672 19.64 6.22 -29.67
C PHE A 672 20.12 7.59 -30.19
N ALA A 673 19.21 8.51 -30.50
CA ALA A 673 19.58 9.85 -30.94
C ALA A 673 20.37 10.63 -29.87
N GLU A 674 20.00 10.52 -28.60
CA GLU A 674 20.70 11.15 -27.47
C GLU A 674 22.10 10.57 -27.21
N SER A 675 22.33 9.31 -27.60
CA SER A 675 23.65 8.66 -27.45
C SER A 675 24.71 9.15 -28.44
N GLY A 676 24.30 9.82 -29.53
CA GLY A 676 25.20 10.30 -30.58
C GLY A 676 25.82 9.21 -31.47
N MET A 677 25.37 7.95 -31.37
CA MET A 677 25.86 6.85 -32.21
C MET A 677 25.41 7.00 -33.67
N ALA A 678 26.30 6.67 -34.62
CA ALA A 678 25.94 6.66 -36.04
C ALA A 678 25.08 5.43 -36.39
N GLN A 679 24.13 5.60 -37.30
CA GLN A 679 23.23 4.51 -37.71
C GLN A 679 23.99 3.37 -38.39
N GLU A 680 25.05 3.70 -39.14
CA GLU A 680 25.91 2.74 -39.84
C GLU A 680 26.63 1.80 -38.87
N ASP A 681 27.12 2.32 -37.75
CA ASP A 681 27.82 1.55 -36.73
C ASP A 681 26.89 0.54 -36.07
N VAL A 682 25.65 0.95 -35.78
CA VAL A 682 24.62 0.05 -35.24
C VAL A 682 24.28 -1.05 -36.25
N ILE A 683 24.09 -0.70 -37.52
CA ILE A 683 23.81 -1.69 -38.58
C ILE A 683 24.99 -2.67 -38.73
N ALA A 684 26.23 -2.22 -38.58
CA ALA A 684 27.42 -3.07 -38.69
C ALA A 684 27.50 -4.15 -37.60
N LEU A 685 26.88 -3.91 -36.43
CA LEU A 685 26.75 -4.92 -35.38
C LEU A 685 25.78 -6.03 -35.75
N SER A 686 24.92 -5.84 -36.75
CA SER A 686 23.90 -6.82 -37.13
C SER A 686 24.46 -8.06 -37.82
N ASN A 687 23.90 -9.23 -37.50
CA ASN A 687 24.19 -10.47 -38.23
C ASN A 687 23.25 -10.64 -39.45
N LYS A 688 22.33 -9.71 -39.66
CA LYS A 688 21.33 -9.74 -40.74
C LYS A 688 21.80 -8.79 -41.85
N LYS A 689 22.22 -9.34 -42.99
CA LYS A 689 22.56 -8.52 -44.17
C LYS A 689 21.36 -7.67 -44.60
N THR A 690 21.61 -6.39 -44.85
CA THR A 690 20.66 -5.41 -45.40
C THR A 690 20.22 -5.84 -46.80
N ILE A 691 19.28 -6.78 -46.89
CA ILE A 691 18.58 -7.00 -48.15
C ILE A 691 17.61 -5.83 -48.28
N ARG A 692 18.04 -4.78 -48.98
CA ARG A 692 17.17 -3.75 -49.53
C ARG A 692 16.21 -4.48 -50.48
N LYS A 693 15.14 -5.08 -49.96
CA LYS A 693 14.05 -5.61 -50.79
C LYS A 693 13.41 -4.38 -51.41
N GLU A 694 13.71 -4.11 -52.66
CA GLU A 694 12.93 -3.19 -53.49
C GLU A 694 11.46 -3.60 -53.34
N LYS A 695 10.68 -2.89 -52.52
CA LYS A 695 9.22 -3.03 -52.47
C LYS A 695 8.54 -2.24 -53.59
N ASP A 696 9.34 -1.54 -54.40
CA ASP A 696 8.84 -0.75 -55.52
C ASP A 696 8.56 -1.63 -56.74
N SER A 697 7.28 -1.95 -56.93
CA SER A 697 6.79 -2.66 -58.12
C SER A 697 7.15 -1.95 -59.42
N ALA A 698 7.30 -0.62 -59.44
CA ALA A 698 7.66 0.13 -60.63
C ALA A 698 9.14 -0.09 -61.00
N ALA A 699 10.05 -0.13 -60.02
CA ALA A 699 11.46 -0.46 -60.23
C ALA A 699 11.64 -1.91 -60.73
N MET A 700 10.95 -2.87 -60.10
CA MET A 700 10.97 -4.28 -60.53
C MET A 700 10.45 -4.44 -61.96
N PHE A 701 9.35 -3.77 -62.29
CA PHE A 701 8.78 -3.82 -63.62
C PHE A 701 9.71 -3.18 -64.66
N LYS A 702 10.33 -2.04 -64.35
CA LYS A 702 11.32 -1.38 -65.21
C LYS A 702 12.55 -2.25 -65.46
N ARG A 703 12.99 -3.01 -64.46
CA ARG A 703 14.09 -3.99 -64.60
C ARG A 703 13.71 -5.13 -65.54
N ILE A 704 12.52 -5.68 -65.39
CA ILE A 704 12.00 -6.77 -66.22
C ILE A 704 11.77 -6.32 -67.67
N GLN A 705 11.36 -5.07 -67.89
CA GLN A 705 11.16 -4.50 -69.24
C GLN A 705 12.47 -4.33 -70.03
N LYS A 706 13.63 -4.25 -69.37
CA LYS A 706 14.93 -4.13 -70.04
C LYS A 706 15.39 -5.44 -70.68
N LEU A 707 14.74 -6.56 -70.38
CA LEU A 707 15.10 -7.87 -70.92
C LEU A 707 14.60 -8.02 -72.36
N THR A 708 15.53 -8.35 -73.26
CA THR A 708 15.22 -8.73 -74.64
C THR A 708 14.56 -10.11 -74.72
N ASP A 709 14.01 -10.49 -75.87
CA ASP A 709 13.44 -11.84 -76.03
C ASP A 709 14.50 -12.95 -75.95
N ASP A 710 15.76 -12.66 -76.29
CA ASP A 710 16.90 -13.57 -76.08
C ASP A 710 17.23 -13.74 -74.59
N ASN A 711 17.16 -12.66 -73.82
CA ASN A 711 17.27 -12.71 -72.36
C ASN A 711 16.18 -13.61 -71.76
N TRP A 712 14.93 -13.49 -72.21
CA TRP A 712 13.82 -14.32 -71.74
C TRP A 712 13.96 -15.79 -72.10
N THR A 713 14.50 -16.09 -73.27
CA THR A 713 14.80 -17.47 -73.70
C THR A 713 15.83 -18.11 -72.77
N THR A 714 16.88 -17.35 -72.42
CA THR A 714 17.92 -17.77 -71.47
C THR A 714 17.34 -17.98 -70.06
N VAL A 715 16.55 -17.02 -69.57
CA VAL A 715 15.87 -17.11 -68.26
C VAL A 715 14.96 -18.33 -68.20
N ARG A 716 14.21 -18.63 -69.26
CA ARG A 716 13.32 -19.80 -69.34
C ARG A 716 14.07 -21.13 -69.25
N LEU A 717 15.24 -21.24 -69.89
CA LEU A 717 16.09 -22.43 -69.86
C LEU A 717 16.74 -22.61 -68.48
N LEU A 718 17.21 -21.52 -67.88
CA LEU A 718 17.94 -21.53 -66.61
C LEU A 718 17.04 -21.65 -65.39
N ALA A 719 15.80 -21.14 -65.43
CA ALA A 719 14.88 -21.15 -64.30
C ALA A 719 14.66 -22.57 -63.71
N GLY A 720 14.63 -23.60 -64.55
CA GLY A 720 14.47 -24.98 -64.11
C GLY A 720 15.67 -25.59 -63.38
N ARG A 721 16.86 -24.97 -63.48
CA ARG A 721 18.11 -25.46 -62.86
C ARG A 721 18.52 -24.65 -61.62
N ILE A 722 17.82 -23.55 -61.33
CA ILE A 722 18.23 -22.54 -60.36
C ILE A 722 17.13 -22.26 -59.33
N CYS A 723 15.87 -22.34 -59.72
CA CYS A 723 14.73 -22.07 -58.86
C CYS A 723 14.06 -23.37 -58.36
N ASN A 724 13.31 -23.27 -57.26
CA ASN A 724 12.39 -24.33 -56.86
C ASN A 724 11.31 -24.55 -57.93
N GLU A 725 10.64 -25.71 -57.90
CA GLU A 725 9.71 -26.13 -58.95
C GLU A 725 8.52 -25.16 -59.15
N SER A 726 8.08 -24.52 -58.06
CA SER A 726 6.97 -23.55 -58.07
C SER A 726 7.36 -22.24 -58.76
N ASP A 727 8.50 -21.68 -58.36
CA ASP A 727 9.06 -20.45 -58.94
C ASP A 727 9.45 -20.67 -60.40
N ALA A 728 10.05 -21.83 -60.73
CA ALA A 728 10.40 -22.19 -62.11
C ALA A 728 9.17 -22.27 -63.02
N LYS A 729 8.03 -22.80 -62.53
CA LYS A 729 6.76 -22.82 -63.29
C LYS A 729 6.26 -21.39 -63.55
N ILE A 730 6.34 -20.50 -62.56
CA ILE A 730 5.92 -19.10 -62.68
C ILE A 730 6.78 -18.37 -63.72
N VAL A 731 8.11 -18.49 -63.62
CA VAL A 731 9.04 -17.81 -64.53
C VAL A 731 8.91 -18.34 -65.97
N LYS A 732 8.83 -19.66 -66.17
CA LYS A 732 8.63 -20.24 -67.50
C LYS A 732 7.31 -19.80 -68.14
N LYS A 733 6.25 -19.64 -67.32
CA LYS A 733 4.96 -19.13 -67.78
C LYS A 733 5.07 -17.67 -68.22
N ILE A 734 5.76 -16.82 -67.46
CA ILE A 734 5.94 -15.39 -67.79
C ILE A 734 6.85 -15.21 -69.02
N ALA A 735 7.93 -16.00 -69.12
CA ALA A 735 8.83 -15.96 -70.27
C ALA A 735 8.10 -16.28 -71.60
N ALA A 736 7.07 -17.14 -71.55
CA ALA A 736 6.24 -17.51 -72.70
C ALA A 736 5.11 -16.51 -73.03
N GLN A 737 4.86 -15.50 -72.20
CA GLN A 737 3.83 -14.49 -72.47
C GLN A 737 4.31 -13.47 -73.50
N LYS A 738 3.47 -13.19 -74.52
CA LYS A 738 3.71 -12.12 -75.51
C LYS A 738 3.54 -10.72 -74.93
N ASP A 739 2.61 -10.55 -74.00
CA ASP A 739 2.37 -9.31 -73.28
C ASP A 739 2.73 -9.49 -71.81
N ARG A 740 3.73 -8.72 -71.35
CA ARG A 740 4.26 -8.74 -69.98
C ARG A 740 3.91 -7.44 -69.23
N SER A 741 3.02 -6.61 -69.79
CA SER A 741 2.65 -5.30 -69.24
C SER A 741 1.82 -5.36 -67.95
N LYS A 742 1.21 -6.52 -67.65
CA LYS A 742 0.30 -6.71 -66.51
C LYS A 742 0.73 -7.86 -65.59
N LEU A 743 1.89 -7.74 -64.97
CA LEU A 743 2.40 -8.72 -63.99
C LEU A 743 1.99 -8.34 -62.56
N LYS A 744 1.47 -9.30 -61.79
CA LYS A 744 1.17 -9.13 -60.36
C LYS A 744 2.47 -9.04 -59.56
N PHE A 745 2.45 -8.38 -58.40
CA PHE A 745 3.62 -8.23 -57.52
C PHE A 745 4.34 -9.56 -57.21
N LYS A 746 3.58 -10.64 -56.94
CA LYS A 746 4.13 -11.98 -56.72
C LYS A 746 4.92 -12.51 -57.92
N GLN A 747 4.49 -12.18 -59.13
CA GLN A 747 5.17 -12.57 -60.38
C GLN A 747 6.44 -11.73 -60.59
N LEU A 748 6.38 -10.42 -60.35
CA LEU A 748 7.55 -9.53 -60.41
C LEU A 748 8.64 -9.95 -59.43
N SER A 749 8.27 -10.22 -58.18
CA SER A 749 9.20 -10.65 -57.14
C SER A 749 9.88 -11.99 -57.47
N VAL A 750 9.14 -12.95 -58.03
CA VAL A 750 9.68 -14.26 -58.41
C VAL A 750 10.63 -14.14 -59.60
N VAL A 751 10.30 -13.31 -60.60
CA VAL A 751 11.17 -13.07 -61.76
C VAL A 751 12.45 -12.36 -61.33
N CYS A 752 12.39 -11.23 -60.60
CA CYS A 752 13.59 -10.52 -60.16
C CYS A 752 14.52 -11.41 -59.33
N ARG A 753 13.96 -12.20 -58.38
CA ARG A 753 14.74 -13.17 -57.60
C ARG A 753 15.44 -14.21 -58.49
N THR A 754 14.77 -14.64 -59.55
CA THR A 754 15.36 -15.60 -60.51
C THR A 754 16.50 -14.97 -61.31
N LEU A 755 16.37 -13.70 -61.69
CA LEU A 755 17.44 -12.94 -62.37
C LEU A 755 18.66 -12.76 -61.45
N ASP A 756 18.43 -12.43 -60.18
CA ASP A 756 19.50 -12.30 -59.18
C ASP A 756 20.26 -13.63 -59.01
N LEU A 757 19.53 -14.74 -58.89
CA LEU A 757 20.13 -16.07 -58.79
C LEU A 757 20.89 -16.49 -60.06
N ILE A 758 20.44 -16.07 -61.24
CA ILE A 758 21.15 -16.29 -62.51
C ILE A 758 22.45 -15.50 -62.51
N ASN A 759 22.40 -14.21 -62.15
CA ASN A 759 23.59 -13.35 -62.10
C ASN A 759 24.63 -13.84 -61.08
N ASP A 760 24.19 -14.26 -59.90
CA ASP A 760 25.10 -14.76 -58.87
C ASP A 760 25.78 -16.08 -59.29
N LYS A 761 25.06 -16.95 -60.01
CA LYS A 761 25.56 -18.28 -60.40
C LYS A 761 26.35 -18.28 -61.72
N PHE A 762 26.15 -17.28 -62.58
CA PHE A 762 26.78 -17.20 -63.91
C PHE A 762 27.59 -15.92 -64.12
N LYS A 763 27.99 -15.26 -63.04
CA LYS A 763 28.70 -13.97 -62.99
C LYS A 763 29.92 -13.86 -63.92
N ASP A 764 30.66 -14.97 -64.11
CA ASP A 764 31.87 -15.00 -64.94
C ASP A 764 31.61 -15.30 -66.43
N LYS A 765 30.40 -15.76 -66.79
CA LYS A 765 30.04 -16.14 -68.17
C LYS A 765 29.09 -15.16 -68.85
N ILE A 766 28.46 -14.27 -68.09
CA ILE A 766 27.48 -13.31 -68.58
C ILE A 766 28.02 -11.92 -68.26
N LYS A 767 28.67 -11.27 -69.23
CA LYS A 767 28.97 -9.83 -69.15
C LYS A 767 27.63 -9.09 -69.21
N GLU A 768 27.20 -8.56 -68.06
CA GLU A 768 26.07 -7.63 -67.88
C GLU A 768 24.82 -7.90 -68.74
N ALA A 769 24.01 -8.91 -68.40
CA ALA A 769 22.79 -9.19 -69.16
C ALA A 769 21.46 -9.19 -68.39
N PHE A 770 21.42 -9.08 -67.05
CA PHE A 770 20.15 -9.22 -66.29
C PHE A 770 20.01 -8.31 -65.05
#